data_AF-A0ABD0VRE4-F1
#
_entry.id   AF-A0ABD0VRE4-F1
#
_cell.length_a   1.000
_cell.length_b   1.000
_cell.length_c   1.000
_cell.angle_alpha   90.00
_cell.angle_beta   90.00
_cell.angle_gamma   90.00
#
_symmetry.space_group_name_H-M   'P 1'
#
loop_
_entity.id
_entity.type
_entity.pdbx_description
1 polymer ?
#
loop_
_entity_poly.entity_id
_entity_poly.type
_entity_poly.pdbx_seq_one_letter_code
_entity_poly.pdbx_strand_id
1 'polypeptide(L)'
;MSSFIFWNCRGARKKEASLYLKEVLRDSGAFFVGIVETKLANVDRGDVNRIIGSDWDFFQHPAVGLSGGILVAWDRSLVSFEVVVHSSQVVVGRLSSKSLGCWNVATVYGSRLCLERSCLWGILADCLVGDSPSIVGGDFNCVLGKEDKRGGKRFRLSKGPREMRSFMTNSDFHDLVSIGPAYTWCNNKEGASRIWERLDRCLLNSAALQLIPFAKVRHLARVASDHCPIVLNLVDKLHFKSKIIRFEDTCRSYPASWNIVLKSWRRADFGSAGEILKKKLSRTMKNLFFWNKDKCKNLCLLKEQLKKEILELQLVESTGKETLALLRYKVHELNITLKRLSTWWNQRAKARWLDEGDTNSNFFHKYASARRYGNSIWQIKDEDNSLIEDAHQIEELVTGEQRITHLLYADDVLIFSHATTRLARLVKNILMDFCGWTGQQINVSKSTVIFGKAVSRATKLKVSRKLGFKVVKEMHYLGIKIMMRRLGLDDFQDLLISVFEKLNGWGKKLLSLAGRILLAKSSLLTMPNYIITHSLVPKGVLHELDKVCRDFIWNKSNGKRGMHFVAWEEMCKPRCHGGMGMISPATRAGSLRARLAWNLLEKPDTLFHRSMIAKYGNNVVNGECRQNASNAWKILIDGGLHLKDITKWKVGDGANINVVNDTWLLDRCLRLWPTFVDCESLEGRMVQQFLNTDGSWNILELKKFFHVELVRLILQVKVHVDLGGDQLELRCQHSGKSLTAMAYEEKLKKKINDDDDGFSEWLRSLKLYPRVELFWWRLSKSAIPTNLFLMKRGLLLDSSCPRGCNQEENYNHVMAQCTALHKVLQKLRDWGFTVPLFNNLDSCLKELRRLSVDHGNIVKMYCITVFLSWKNRNEVKHGKQPIDTSMVASNVLSLFKINNTPILDCWGANLLRESLNSWHPPSLDWIKVNVDASLLRTNLAGIGGVFRDHKGRLIMAFGRNMFHWDVAQLEMEAVVSLQEYIQDWMLECKGLIIEGDNLNIIKFIQSYLNKKKWCSDKWLDNNLFFLKDFNKVIFHHVHRDCNKVADCCATLALENNFCFDSSSFINIPSSLFSLLKKECDPFLVIS
;
A
#
# COMPACT_ATOMS: atom_id res chain seq x y z
N MET A 1 19.04 4.66 42.15
CA MET A 1 20.51 4.66 42.20
C MET A 1 21.01 3.87 41.01
N SER A 2 21.76 4.51 40.13
CA SER A 2 21.82 4.06 38.74
C SER A 2 22.93 4.72 37.93
N SER A 3 24.06 5.12 38.53
CA SER A 3 25.05 5.90 37.79
C SER A 3 26.51 5.62 38.16
N PHE A 4 27.38 5.86 37.18
CA PHE A 4 28.83 5.88 37.33
C PHE A 4 29.33 7.32 37.19
N ILE A 5 30.32 7.70 37.98
CA ILE A 5 30.95 9.03 37.89
C ILE A 5 32.42 8.88 37.55
N PHE A 6 32.90 9.71 36.63
CA PHE A 6 34.31 9.88 36.35
C PHE A 6 34.68 11.36 36.45
N TRP A 7 35.74 11.69 37.18
CA TRP A 7 36.13 13.09 37.37
C TRP A 7 37.62 13.29 37.59
N ASN A 8 38.23 14.18 36.82
CA ASN A 8 39.52 14.77 37.17
C ASN A 8 39.31 15.89 38.22
N CYS A 9 39.57 15.59 39.48
CA CYS A 9 39.32 16.52 40.59
C CYS A 9 40.50 17.48 40.86
N ARG A 10 41.67 17.20 40.27
CA ARG A 10 42.90 17.98 40.44
C ARG A 10 43.24 18.26 41.91
N GLY A 11 43.23 17.22 42.72
CA GLY A 11 43.53 17.22 44.16
C GLY A 11 42.32 16.84 45.02
N ALA A 12 42.32 15.61 45.55
CA ALA A 12 41.16 15.05 46.25
C ALA A 12 40.95 15.62 47.67
N ARG A 13 42.00 16.15 48.32
CA ARG A 13 41.91 16.77 49.67
C ARG A 13 41.36 18.20 49.68
N LYS A 14 41.06 18.80 48.51
CA LYS A 14 40.41 20.11 48.47
C LYS A 14 39.02 20.00 49.08
N LYS A 15 38.70 20.91 50.01
CA LYS A 15 37.41 20.93 50.70
C LYS A 15 36.27 21.13 49.70
N GLU A 16 36.46 22.02 48.74
CA GLU A 16 35.53 22.33 47.67
C GLU A 16 35.27 21.11 46.78
N ALA A 17 36.33 20.34 46.46
CA ALA A 17 36.20 19.14 45.64
C ALA A 17 35.47 18.01 46.36
N SER A 18 35.75 17.83 47.65
CA SER A 18 35.05 16.83 48.49
C SER A 18 33.58 17.19 48.69
N LEU A 19 33.26 18.46 48.96
CA LEU A 19 31.87 18.92 49.10
C LEU A 19 31.08 18.76 47.81
N TYR A 20 31.66 19.19 46.69
CA TYR A 20 31.01 19.07 45.39
C TYR A 20 30.80 17.61 44.99
N LEU A 21 31.78 16.74 45.23
CA LEU A 21 31.63 15.31 44.94
C LEU A 21 30.51 14.67 45.76
N LYS A 22 30.38 14.99 47.05
CA LYS A 22 29.29 14.49 47.90
C LYS A 22 27.91 14.94 47.43
N GLU A 23 27.79 16.18 46.99
CA GLU A 23 26.57 16.69 46.38
C GLU A 23 26.23 15.95 45.10
N VAL A 24 27.21 15.81 44.19
CA VAL A 24 27.02 15.08 42.93
C VAL A 24 26.66 13.61 43.18
N LEU A 25 27.28 12.95 44.16
CA LEU A 25 26.98 11.58 44.58
C LEU A 25 25.53 11.44 45.04
N ARG A 26 25.07 12.35 45.90
CA ARG A 26 23.70 12.38 46.41
C ARG A 26 22.69 12.59 45.29
N ASP A 27 22.95 13.54 44.41
CA ASP A 27 22.01 13.93 43.35
C ASP A 27 21.94 12.90 42.21
N SER A 28 23.06 12.25 41.90
CA SER A 28 23.14 11.24 40.83
C SER A 28 22.80 9.82 41.29
N GLY A 29 22.82 9.55 42.60
CA GLY A 29 22.64 8.22 43.17
C GLY A 29 23.67 7.22 42.63
N ALA A 30 24.93 7.65 42.52
CA ALA A 30 26.02 6.85 41.98
C ALA A 30 26.49 5.80 42.99
N PHE A 31 26.89 4.64 42.48
CA PHE A 31 27.43 3.53 43.29
C PHE A 31 28.89 3.20 42.94
N PHE A 32 29.43 3.84 41.90
CA PHE A 32 30.83 3.73 41.49
C PHE A 32 31.36 5.11 41.10
N VAL A 33 32.57 5.42 41.56
CA VAL A 33 33.28 6.67 41.35
C VAL A 33 34.72 6.38 40.94
N GLY A 34 35.14 6.92 39.80
CA GLY A 34 36.54 6.98 39.37
C GLY A 34 37.06 8.41 39.41
N ILE A 35 38.03 8.68 40.27
CA ILE A 35 38.66 10.01 40.44
C ILE A 35 40.11 9.94 39.98
N VAL A 36 40.51 10.91 39.17
CA VAL A 36 41.88 11.01 38.66
C VAL A 36 42.53 12.33 39.07
N GLU A 37 43.86 12.33 39.07
CA GLU A 37 44.69 13.45 39.53
C GLU A 37 44.45 13.76 41.02
N THR A 38 44.39 12.72 41.85
CA THR A 38 44.12 12.84 43.30
C THR A 38 45.23 13.57 44.05
N LYS A 39 46.48 13.49 43.55
CA LYS A 39 47.70 14.04 44.18
C LYS A 39 48.00 13.47 45.57
N LEU A 40 47.58 12.24 45.82
CA LEU A 40 47.79 11.55 47.09
C LEU A 40 48.71 10.35 46.86
N ALA A 41 49.84 10.31 47.57
CA ALA A 41 50.78 9.19 47.52
C ALA A 41 50.26 7.98 48.32
N ASN A 42 49.52 8.23 49.40
CA ASN A 42 48.84 7.22 50.20
C ASN A 42 47.45 7.73 50.59
N VAL A 43 46.45 6.85 50.54
CA VAL A 43 45.05 7.13 50.91
C VAL A 43 44.65 6.10 51.96
N ASP A 44 44.38 6.58 53.17
CA ASP A 44 43.81 5.75 54.23
C ASP A 44 42.27 5.80 54.20
N ARG A 45 41.63 4.95 55.02
CA ARG A 45 40.16 4.92 55.13
C ARG A 45 39.59 6.25 55.65
N GLY A 46 40.32 6.97 56.50
CA GLY A 46 39.92 8.27 57.02
C GLY A 46 39.85 9.34 55.93
N ASP A 47 40.78 9.34 54.98
CA ASP A 47 40.77 10.19 53.79
C ASP A 47 39.55 9.90 52.91
N VAL A 48 39.24 8.62 52.64
CA VAL A 48 38.07 8.25 51.83
C VAL A 48 36.76 8.63 52.50
N ASN A 49 36.64 8.45 53.83
CA ASN A 49 35.46 8.87 54.59
C ASN A 49 35.22 10.39 54.48
N ARG A 50 36.30 11.19 54.42
CA ARG A 50 36.21 12.64 54.23
C ARG A 50 35.81 13.00 52.80
N ILE A 51 36.34 12.31 51.79
CA ILE A 51 36.12 12.63 50.37
C ILE A 51 34.73 12.16 49.91
N ILE A 52 34.33 10.94 50.24
CA ILE A 52 33.14 10.26 49.72
C ILE A 52 32.17 9.94 50.85
N GLY A 53 32.56 9.05 51.77
CA GLY A 53 31.72 8.60 52.89
C GLY A 53 32.17 7.24 53.43
N SER A 54 31.63 6.85 54.59
CA SER A 54 32.01 5.61 55.28
C SER A 54 31.58 4.34 54.55
N ASP A 55 30.55 4.39 53.71
CA ASP A 55 29.92 3.20 53.15
C ASP A 55 30.60 2.71 51.85
N TRP A 56 31.76 3.28 51.51
CA TRP A 56 32.46 3.02 50.26
C TRP A 56 33.76 2.24 50.50
N ASP A 57 33.95 1.18 49.72
CA ASP A 57 35.25 0.53 49.54
C ASP A 57 36.00 1.17 48.36
N PHE A 58 37.32 0.99 48.33
CA PHE A 58 38.16 1.70 47.38
C PHE A 58 39.44 0.93 47.02
N PHE A 59 40.01 1.31 45.89
CA PHE A 59 41.36 0.97 45.48
C PHE A 59 42.07 2.22 44.96
N GLN A 60 43.37 2.34 45.24
CA GLN A 60 44.17 3.48 44.86
C GLN A 60 45.43 3.06 44.11
N HIS A 61 45.69 3.72 42.99
CA HIS A 61 47.03 3.82 42.42
C HIS A 61 47.69 5.12 42.91
N PRO A 62 48.89 5.06 43.54
CA PRO A 62 49.50 6.19 44.20
C PRO A 62 49.92 7.30 43.22
N ALA A 63 49.85 8.55 43.68
CA ALA A 63 50.46 9.68 42.97
C ALA A 63 51.98 9.70 43.21
N VAL A 64 52.75 10.15 42.20
CA VAL A 64 54.19 10.40 42.34
C VAL A 64 54.38 11.90 42.55
N GLY A 65 54.69 12.29 43.79
CA GLY A 65 54.73 13.69 44.20
C GLY A 65 53.37 14.38 44.02
N LEU A 66 53.34 15.50 43.29
CA LEU A 66 52.12 16.25 42.98
C LEU A 66 51.44 15.81 41.67
N SER A 67 51.90 14.72 41.05
CA SER A 67 51.46 14.27 39.73
C SER A 67 50.73 12.92 39.80
N GLY A 68 49.58 12.85 39.12
CA GLY A 68 48.80 11.63 38.97
C GLY A 68 48.03 11.21 40.23
N GLY A 69 47.86 9.91 40.36
CA GLY A 69 47.00 9.27 41.35
C GLY A 69 45.60 8.99 40.79
N ILE A 70 45.16 7.74 40.93
CA ILE A 70 43.83 7.26 40.51
C ILE A 70 43.18 6.60 41.71
N LEU A 71 41.98 7.04 42.08
CA LEU A 71 41.18 6.45 43.14
C LEU A 71 39.88 5.94 42.53
N VAL A 72 39.62 4.65 42.65
CA VAL A 72 38.31 4.06 42.34
C VAL A 72 37.63 3.68 43.64
N ALA A 73 36.37 4.06 43.79
CA ALA A 73 35.58 3.78 44.97
C ALA A 73 34.20 3.25 44.56
N TRP A 74 33.66 2.33 45.36
CA TRP A 74 32.36 1.73 45.12
C TRP A 74 31.59 1.51 46.42
N ASP A 75 30.27 1.56 46.34
CA ASP A 75 29.39 1.31 47.47
C ASP A 75 29.38 -0.20 47.78
N ARG A 76 29.97 -0.58 48.92
CA ARG A 76 30.15 -1.99 49.32
C ARG A 76 28.84 -2.70 49.63
N SER A 77 27.75 -1.95 49.86
CA SER A 77 26.42 -2.54 50.07
C SER A 77 25.76 -2.96 48.75
N LEU A 78 26.18 -2.39 47.61
CA LEU A 78 25.53 -2.56 46.31
C LEU A 78 26.36 -3.38 45.32
N VAL A 79 27.68 -3.19 45.31
CA VAL A 79 28.58 -3.78 44.31
C VAL A 79 29.90 -4.21 44.94
N SER A 80 30.57 -5.19 44.32
CA SER A 80 31.98 -5.49 44.58
C SER A 80 32.82 -5.15 43.36
N PHE A 81 34.05 -4.72 43.57
CA PHE A 81 34.98 -4.39 42.49
C PHE A 81 36.32 -5.09 42.71
N GLU A 82 36.70 -5.93 41.75
CA GLU A 82 37.97 -6.67 41.77
C GLU A 82 38.92 -6.04 40.75
N VAL A 83 40.08 -5.56 41.19
CA VAL A 83 41.06 -4.94 40.30
C VAL A 83 41.78 -6.01 39.50
N VAL A 84 41.79 -5.85 38.17
CA VAL A 84 42.44 -6.76 37.22
C VAL A 84 43.83 -6.23 36.86
N VAL A 85 43.91 -4.95 36.50
CA VAL A 85 45.19 -4.30 36.16
C VAL A 85 45.14 -2.83 36.59
N HIS A 86 46.29 -2.29 37.01
CA HIS A 86 46.43 -0.88 37.29
C HIS A 86 47.78 -0.34 36.82
N SER A 87 47.80 0.94 36.46
CA SER A 87 49.00 1.70 36.10
C SER A 87 48.79 3.17 36.45
N SER A 88 49.79 4.00 36.19
CA SER A 88 49.69 5.45 36.32
C SER A 88 48.66 6.08 35.38
N GLN A 89 48.19 5.34 34.35
CA GLN A 89 47.24 5.84 33.35
C GLN A 89 45.85 5.19 33.41
N VAL A 90 45.67 4.07 34.12
CA VAL A 90 44.38 3.38 34.18
C VAL A 90 44.28 2.46 35.40
N VAL A 91 43.09 2.34 35.97
CA VAL A 91 42.69 1.22 36.84
C VAL A 91 41.54 0.48 36.16
N VAL A 92 41.73 -0.80 35.87
CA VAL A 92 40.73 -1.69 35.28
C VAL A 92 40.33 -2.74 36.30
N GLY A 93 39.04 -2.97 36.46
CA GLY A 93 38.54 -4.03 37.31
C GLY A 93 37.19 -4.56 36.88
N ARG A 94 36.81 -5.68 37.48
CA ARG A 94 35.53 -6.35 37.28
C ARG A 94 34.58 -5.95 38.40
N LEU A 95 33.55 -5.20 38.02
CA LEU A 95 32.46 -4.80 38.91
C LEU A 95 31.38 -5.88 38.88
N SER A 96 31.07 -6.46 40.04
CA SER A 96 30.02 -7.46 40.20
C SER A 96 28.87 -6.88 41.02
N SER A 97 27.66 -6.95 40.47
CA SER A 97 26.45 -6.49 41.13
C SER A 97 25.33 -7.52 40.99
N LYS A 98 24.49 -7.67 42.03
CA LYS A 98 23.29 -8.50 41.96
C LYS A 98 22.28 -7.99 40.92
N SER A 99 22.24 -6.68 40.66
CA SER A 99 21.30 -6.07 39.72
C SER A 99 21.87 -5.86 38.31
N LEU A 100 23.14 -5.48 38.19
CA LEU A 100 23.77 -5.19 36.89
C LEU A 100 24.53 -6.38 36.28
N GLY A 101 24.84 -7.41 37.06
CA GLY A 101 25.72 -8.51 36.64
C GLY A 101 27.21 -8.12 36.74
N CYS A 102 28.05 -8.81 35.97
CA CYS A 102 29.50 -8.56 35.92
C CYS A 102 29.85 -7.62 34.76
N TRP A 103 30.53 -6.52 35.05
CA TRP A 103 30.94 -5.50 34.10
C TRP A 103 32.44 -5.23 34.22
N ASN A 104 33.11 -5.01 33.10
CA ASN A 104 34.47 -4.49 33.15
C ASN A 104 34.39 -2.96 33.21
N VAL A 105 35.07 -2.34 34.17
CA VAL A 105 35.10 -0.89 34.35
C VAL A 105 36.54 -0.42 34.40
N ALA A 106 36.86 0.57 33.57
CA ALA A 106 38.16 1.19 33.51
C ALA A 106 38.06 2.70 33.82
N THR A 107 38.84 3.17 34.79
CA THR A 107 39.02 4.59 35.10
C THR A 107 40.34 5.06 34.49
N VAL A 108 40.27 5.99 33.54
CA VAL A 108 41.42 6.42 32.71
C VAL A 108 41.94 7.80 33.10
N TYR A 109 43.27 7.91 33.16
CA TYR A 109 44.04 9.15 33.22
C TYR A 109 45.17 9.10 32.18
N GLY A 110 44.86 9.40 30.92
CA GLY A 110 45.84 9.30 29.83
C GLY A 110 46.98 10.32 29.98
N SER A 111 48.22 9.93 29.65
CA SER A 111 49.36 10.85 29.63
C SER A 111 49.14 11.99 28.64
N ARG A 112 49.65 13.18 28.94
CA ARG A 112 49.67 14.33 28.03
C ARG A 112 50.62 14.09 26.84
N LEU A 113 51.60 13.21 27.00
CA LEU A 113 52.56 12.84 25.97
C LEU A 113 52.04 11.66 25.15
N CYS A 114 51.93 11.87 23.83
CA CYS A 114 51.36 10.88 22.91
C CYS A 114 52.10 9.53 22.94
N LEU A 115 53.43 9.54 23.13
CA LEU A 115 54.24 8.31 23.13
C LEU A 115 53.96 7.46 24.37
N GLU A 116 53.91 8.07 25.55
CA GLU A 116 53.56 7.39 26.81
C GLU A 116 52.10 6.92 26.81
N ARG A 117 51.20 7.72 26.25
CA ARG A 117 49.78 7.36 26.14
C ARG A 117 49.52 6.18 25.21
N SER A 118 50.43 5.87 24.28
CA SER A 118 50.25 4.74 23.36
C SER A 118 50.09 3.40 24.11
N CYS A 119 50.79 3.23 25.25
CA CYS A 119 50.70 2.03 26.09
C CYS A 119 49.31 1.82 26.73
N LEU A 120 48.58 2.91 27.03
CA LEU A 120 47.22 2.85 27.56
C LEU A 120 46.29 2.06 26.64
N TRP A 121 46.41 2.24 25.32
CA TRP A 121 45.55 1.56 24.35
C TRP A 121 45.81 0.06 24.30
N GLY A 122 47.05 -0.38 24.49
CA GLY A 122 47.41 -1.80 24.60
C GLY A 122 46.78 -2.43 25.84
N ILE A 123 46.96 -1.80 27.02
CA ILE A 123 46.37 -2.27 28.28
C ILE A 123 44.84 -2.38 28.19
N LEU A 124 44.18 -1.34 27.66
CA LEU A 124 42.73 -1.36 27.48
C LEU A 124 42.28 -2.39 26.45
N ALA A 125 43.01 -2.57 25.35
CA ALA A 125 42.70 -3.59 24.37
C ALA A 125 42.79 -4.97 25.02
N ASP A 126 43.92 -5.32 25.63
CA ASP A 126 44.19 -6.65 26.20
C ASP A 126 43.21 -7.02 27.32
N CYS A 127 42.89 -6.08 28.22
CA CYS A 127 42.03 -6.35 29.37
C CYS A 127 40.53 -6.27 29.07
N LEU A 128 40.13 -5.61 27.98
CA LEU A 128 38.72 -5.42 27.62
C LEU A 128 38.33 -6.17 26.34
N VAL A 129 39.16 -7.13 25.88
CA VAL A 129 38.81 -8.04 24.77
C VAL A 129 37.63 -8.93 25.16
N GLY A 130 36.58 -8.94 24.35
CA GLY A 130 35.51 -9.94 24.39
C GLY A 130 34.10 -9.35 24.47
N ASP A 131 33.10 -10.24 24.53
CA ASP A 131 31.68 -9.90 24.51
C ASP A 131 31.11 -9.43 25.86
N SER A 132 31.98 -9.18 26.86
CA SER A 132 31.55 -8.72 28.19
C SER A 132 31.24 -7.22 28.21
N PRO A 133 30.18 -6.77 28.91
CA PRO A 133 29.80 -5.37 28.94
C PRO A 133 30.88 -4.54 29.64
N SER A 134 31.38 -3.52 28.94
CA SER A 134 32.56 -2.75 29.36
C SER A 134 32.31 -1.24 29.33
N ILE A 135 32.79 -0.54 30.36
CA ILE A 135 32.74 0.92 30.52
C ILE A 135 34.16 1.45 30.67
N VAL A 136 34.53 2.45 29.87
CA VAL A 136 35.83 3.13 29.98
C VAL A 136 35.58 4.63 30.14
N GLY A 137 35.83 5.17 31.34
CA GLY A 137 35.54 6.56 31.66
C GLY A 137 36.71 7.28 32.30
N GLY A 138 36.85 8.58 32.03
CA GLY A 138 37.89 9.41 32.65
C GLY A 138 38.48 10.44 31.69
N ASP A 139 39.65 10.96 32.06
CA ASP A 139 40.39 11.95 31.30
C ASP A 139 41.36 11.26 30.35
N PHE A 140 41.07 11.31 29.04
CA PHE A 140 41.92 10.68 28.03
C PHE A 140 43.08 11.59 27.58
N ASN A 141 43.10 12.87 27.99
CA ASN A 141 44.02 13.89 27.50
C ASN A 141 44.13 13.94 25.96
N CYS A 142 43.05 13.60 25.25
CA CYS A 142 43.02 13.45 23.79
C CYS A 142 41.73 14.00 23.18
N VAL A 143 41.89 14.85 22.17
CA VAL A 143 40.81 15.47 21.38
C VAL A 143 40.59 14.63 20.12
N LEU A 144 39.35 14.24 19.78
CA LEU A 144 39.06 13.35 18.64
C LEU A 144 38.74 14.09 17.33
N GLY A 145 38.20 15.31 17.44
CA GLY A 145 37.76 16.11 16.31
C GLY A 145 38.00 17.61 16.47
N LYS A 146 37.65 18.38 15.44
CA LYS A 146 37.80 19.85 15.45
C LYS A 146 36.78 20.50 16.40
N GLU A 147 35.61 19.89 16.49
CA GLU A 147 34.47 20.26 17.35
C GLU A 147 34.78 20.15 18.85
N ASP A 148 35.75 19.32 19.21
CA ASP A 148 36.15 19.07 20.60
C ASP A 148 37.11 20.15 21.15
N LYS A 149 37.48 21.16 20.36
CA LYS A 149 38.44 22.20 20.77
C LYS A 149 38.02 23.60 20.31
N ARG A 150 38.11 24.56 21.22
CA ARG A 150 37.94 25.99 20.95
C ARG A 150 39.07 26.80 21.58
N GLY A 151 39.66 27.71 20.80
CA GLY A 151 40.81 28.50 21.23
C GLY A 151 42.16 27.76 21.12
N GLY A 152 43.26 28.51 21.22
CA GLY A 152 44.61 27.99 21.03
C GLY A 152 44.93 27.51 19.61
N LYS A 153 45.90 26.60 19.48
CA LYS A 153 46.31 26.04 18.16
C LYS A 153 45.15 25.24 17.54
N ARG A 154 44.94 25.40 16.22
CA ARG A 154 43.91 24.65 15.47
C ARG A 154 44.16 23.14 15.58
N PHE A 155 43.07 22.38 15.75
CA PHE A 155 43.14 20.92 15.72
C PHE A 155 43.73 20.41 14.40
N ARG A 156 44.62 19.42 14.52
CA ARG A 156 45.15 18.63 13.40
C ARG A 156 45.04 17.16 13.78
N LEU A 157 44.69 16.31 12.82
CA LEU A 157 44.60 14.86 13.03
C LEU A 157 46.00 14.25 13.19
N SER A 158 46.58 14.38 14.38
CA SER A 158 47.92 13.90 14.72
C SER A 158 47.91 12.40 15.10
N LYS A 159 49.03 11.86 15.59
CA LYS A 159 49.15 10.45 15.98
C LYS A 159 48.14 10.07 17.08
N GLY A 160 48.05 10.84 18.16
CA GLY A 160 47.18 10.53 19.31
C GLY A 160 45.69 10.34 18.98
N PRO A 161 45.02 11.29 18.28
CA PRO A 161 43.63 11.12 17.88
C PRO A 161 43.40 9.94 16.93
N ARG A 162 44.38 9.58 16.09
CA ARG A 162 44.32 8.40 15.22
C ARG A 162 44.42 7.11 16.02
N GLU A 163 45.34 7.04 16.97
CA GLU A 163 45.49 5.88 17.87
C GLU A 163 44.23 5.64 18.70
N MET A 164 43.67 6.69 19.31
CA MET A 164 42.42 6.58 20.08
C MET A 164 41.25 6.13 19.21
N ARG A 165 41.10 6.70 18.00
CA ARG A 165 40.06 6.26 17.05
C ARG A 165 40.26 4.80 16.60
N SER A 166 41.50 4.39 16.41
CA SER A 166 41.83 3.00 16.07
C SER A 166 41.50 2.06 17.23
N PHE A 167 41.85 2.42 18.47
CA PHE A 167 41.48 1.67 19.67
C PHE A 167 39.96 1.51 19.78
N MET A 168 39.21 2.62 19.66
CA MET A 168 37.74 2.60 19.71
C MET A 168 37.16 1.68 18.62
N THR A 169 37.72 1.73 17.41
CA THR A 169 37.23 0.95 16.28
C THR A 169 37.55 -0.55 16.42
N ASN A 170 38.76 -0.87 16.87
CA ASN A 170 39.28 -2.24 16.96
C ASN A 170 38.74 -2.98 18.19
N SER A 171 38.53 -2.26 19.29
CA SER A 171 38.08 -2.81 20.59
C SER A 171 36.57 -2.60 20.84
N ASP A 172 35.80 -2.26 19.80
CA ASP A 172 34.35 -2.08 19.84
C ASP A 172 33.86 -1.03 20.87
N PHE A 173 34.57 0.07 21.07
CA PHE A 173 34.14 1.14 21.97
C PHE A 173 33.51 2.32 21.23
N HIS A 174 32.39 2.80 21.75
CA HIS A 174 31.58 3.88 21.19
C HIS A 174 31.55 5.06 22.15
N ASP A 175 31.78 6.26 21.62
CA ASP A 175 31.65 7.51 22.37
C ASP A 175 30.19 7.95 22.38
N LEU A 176 29.62 8.13 23.57
CA LEU A 176 28.22 8.52 23.74
C LEU A 176 28.02 10.02 23.51
N VAL A 177 26.85 10.39 22.99
CA VAL A 177 26.46 11.81 22.92
C VAL A 177 26.23 12.33 24.33
N SER A 178 27.03 13.31 24.74
CA SER A 178 26.96 13.95 26.04
C SER A 178 25.92 15.08 26.08
N ILE A 179 25.15 15.16 27.16
CA ILE A 179 24.24 16.28 27.48
C ILE A 179 24.94 17.24 28.44
N GLY A 180 24.81 18.55 28.22
CA GLY A 180 25.47 19.58 29.04
C GLY A 180 26.56 20.35 28.26
N PRO A 181 27.55 20.95 28.96
CA PRO A 181 28.60 21.73 28.33
C PRO A 181 29.38 20.95 27.25
N ALA A 182 29.60 21.59 26.09
CA ALA A 182 30.27 20.95 24.95
C ALA A 182 31.75 20.60 25.21
N TYR A 183 32.39 21.29 26.15
CA TYR A 183 33.80 21.11 26.52
C TYR A 183 33.89 20.78 28.01
N THR A 184 34.72 19.79 28.35
CA THR A 184 34.86 19.30 29.73
C THR A 184 36.00 20.00 30.47
N TRP A 185 36.98 20.54 29.75
CA TRP A 185 38.14 21.23 30.31
C TRP A 185 38.26 22.68 29.84
N CYS A 186 38.81 23.54 30.70
CA CYS A 186 39.20 24.91 30.35
C CYS A 186 40.44 25.33 31.13
N ASN A 187 41.39 25.98 30.44
CA ASN A 187 42.58 26.52 31.10
C ASN A 187 42.32 27.73 32.03
N ASN A 188 41.08 28.18 32.13
CA ASN A 188 40.59 29.32 32.92
C ASN A 188 41.34 30.65 32.69
N LYS A 189 42.05 30.80 31.57
CA LYS A 189 42.67 32.07 31.15
C LYS A 189 41.63 33.01 30.54
N GLU A 190 41.95 34.29 30.42
CA GLU A 190 41.05 35.30 29.85
C GLU A 190 41.31 35.58 28.36
N GLY A 191 40.32 36.18 27.71
CA GLY A 191 40.43 36.65 26.32
C GLY A 191 40.82 35.56 25.30
N ALA A 192 41.68 35.93 24.35
CA ALA A 192 42.15 35.05 23.28
C ALA A 192 43.04 33.89 23.77
N SER A 193 43.55 33.98 25.00
CA SER A 193 44.35 32.94 25.65
C SER A 193 43.51 31.81 26.26
N ARG A 194 42.18 31.96 26.26
CA ARG A 194 41.25 30.95 26.77
C ARG A 194 41.13 29.77 25.81
N ILE A 195 41.31 28.57 26.34
CA ILE A 195 41.24 27.31 25.60
C ILE A 195 40.22 26.40 26.27
N TRP A 196 39.34 25.83 25.47
CA TRP A 196 38.38 24.81 25.88
C TRP A 196 38.60 23.53 25.09
N GLU A 197 38.59 22.39 25.77
CA GLU A 197 38.76 21.06 25.16
C GLU A 197 37.79 20.04 25.77
N ARG A 198 37.39 19.06 24.97
CA ARG A 198 36.66 17.87 25.42
C ARG A 198 37.63 16.70 25.57
N LEU A 199 38.15 16.55 26.78
CA LEU A 199 39.18 15.57 27.13
C LEU A 199 38.59 14.38 27.90
N ASP A 200 37.58 14.65 28.71
CA ASP A 200 36.92 13.66 29.55
C ASP A 200 35.82 12.97 28.73
N ARG A 201 35.78 11.63 28.75
CA ARG A 201 34.80 10.83 27.99
C ARG A 201 34.36 9.61 28.78
N CYS A 202 33.23 9.04 28.35
CA CYS A 202 32.76 7.73 28.82
C CYS A 202 32.38 6.89 27.60
N LEU A 203 33.15 5.83 27.37
CA LEU A 203 33.04 4.92 26.23
C LEU A 203 32.35 3.62 26.67
N LEU A 204 31.46 3.11 25.83
CA LEU A 204 30.77 1.84 26.05
C LEU A 204 30.99 0.91 24.87
N ASN A 205 31.15 -0.39 25.13
CA ASN A 205 31.17 -1.37 24.05
C ASN A 205 29.77 -1.80 23.59
N SER A 206 29.66 -2.52 22.48
CA SER A 206 28.35 -2.94 21.96
C SER A 206 27.60 -3.83 22.95
N ALA A 207 28.30 -4.66 23.72
CA ALA A 207 27.70 -5.49 24.78
C ALA A 207 27.05 -4.64 25.88
N ALA A 208 27.75 -3.59 26.34
CA ALA A 208 27.19 -2.61 27.28
C ALA A 208 25.96 -1.89 26.68
N LEU A 209 26.06 -1.36 25.46
CA LEU A 209 24.96 -0.65 24.81
C LEU A 209 23.69 -1.49 24.61
N GLN A 210 23.83 -2.83 24.49
CA GLN A 210 22.68 -3.73 24.43
C GLN A 210 21.96 -3.86 25.77
N LEU A 211 22.69 -3.82 26.88
CA LEU A 211 22.14 -3.91 28.24
C LEU A 211 21.54 -2.57 28.69
N ILE A 212 22.17 -1.45 28.33
CA ILE A 212 21.75 -0.08 28.69
C ILE A 212 21.53 0.82 27.46
N PRO A 213 20.52 0.52 26.61
CA PRO A 213 20.31 1.22 25.34
C PRO A 213 19.90 2.69 25.47
N PHE A 214 19.57 3.14 26.68
CA PHE A 214 19.22 4.53 27.00
C PHE A 214 20.24 5.18 27.93
N ALA A 215 21.46 4.63 28.02
CA ALA A 215 22.53 5.23 28.77
C ALA A 215 22.77 6.67 28.31
N LYS A 216 22.78 7.60 29.26
CA LYS A 216 23.02 9.03 29.01
C LYS A 216 24.29 9.45 29.71
N VAL A 217 25.18 10.11 28.99
CA VAL A 217 26.35 10.78 29.58
C VAL A 217 26.00 12.25 29.79
N ARG A 218 26.16 12.74 31.01
CA ARG A 218 25.95 14.14 31.36
C ARG A 218 27.27 14.77 31.79
N HIS A 219 27.62 15.89 31.17
CA HIS A 219 28.69 16.76 31.64
C HIS A 219 28.09 17.72 32.68
N LEU A 220 28.62 17.69 33.89
CA LEU A 220 28.18 18.59 34.97
C LEU A 220 28.93 19.93 34.92
N ALA A 221 28.49 20.85 35.77
CA ALA A 221 29.12 22.16 35.89
C ALA A 221 30.57 22.02 36.39
N ARG A 222 31.44 22.87 35.84
CA ARG A 222 32.83 22.98 36.29
C ARG A 222 32.89 23.91 37.51
N VAL A 223 32.75 23.35 38.72
CA VAL A 223 32.69 24.10 39.99
C VAL A 223 34.03 24.08 40.73
N ALA A 224 34.51 22.91 41.12
CA ALA A 224 35.67 22.76 42.02
C ALA A 224 36.99 22.32 41.33
N SER A 225 36.95 22.08 40.02
CA SER A 225 38.10 21.65 39.19
C SER A 225 38.12 22.44 37.88
N ASP A 226 39.21 22.41 37.12
CA ASP A 226 39.23 22.85 35.72
C ASP A 226 38.59 21.83 34.76
N HIS A 227 38.17 20.68 35.27
CA HIS A 227 37.39 19.66 34.57
C HIS A 227 35.96 19.53 35.10
N CYS A 228 35.02 19.24 34.20
CA CYS A 228 33.65 18.82 34.51
C CYS A 228 33.61 17.38 35.00
N PRO A 229 32.85 17.05 36.06
CA PRO A 229 32.48 15.66 36.32
C PRO A 229 31.62 15.11 35.19
N ILE A 230 31.85 13.85 34.83
CA ILE A 230 31.03 13.11 33.88
C ILE A 230 30.22 12.07 34.64
N VAL A 231 28.90 12.12 34.45
CA VAL A 231 27.97 11.15 35.02
C VAL A 231 27.38 10.30 33.91
N LEU A 232 27.58 8.99 33.98
CA LEU A 232 26.88 8.01 33.16
C LEU A 232 25.64 7.54 33.92
N ASN A 233 24.47 7.98 33.48
CA ASN A 233 23.19 7.51 34.01
C ASN A 233 22.74 6.25 33.27
N LEU A 234 22.66 5.16 34.02
CA LEU A 234 22.03 3.89 33.65
C LEU A 234 20.52 4.07 33.82
N VAL A 235 19.89 4.91 32.99
CA VAL A 235 18.45 5.17 33.10
C VAL A 235 17.69 3.85 32.94
N ASP A 236 17.15 3.36 34.06
CA ASP A 236 16.19 2.28 34.06
C ASP A 236 14.87 2.83 33.52
N LYS A 237 14.39 2.21 32.43
CA LYS A 237 13.09 2.43 31.77
C LYS A 237 12.56 3.87 31.81
N LEU A 238 12.92 4.67 30.79
CA LEU A 238 11.93 5.60 30.27
C LEU A 238 10.70 4.77 29.87
N HIS A 239 9.58 4.99 30.55
CA HIS A 239 8.27 4.57 30.08
C HIS A 239 7.94 5.39 28.82
N PHE A 240 8.62 5.08 27.71
CA PHE A 240 8.00 5.29 26.41
C PHE A 240 6.72 4.46 26.43
N LYS A 241 5.57 5.11 26.50
CA LYS A 241 4.33 4.58 25.92
C LYS A 241 4.46 4.58 24.40
N SER A 242 5.50 3.93 23.91
CA SER A 242 5.65 3.53 22.53
C SER A 242 6.17 2.10 22.53
N LYS A 243 5.30 1.16 22.92
CA LYS A 243 5.47 -0.24 22.50
C LYS A 243 5.08 -0.33 21.03
N ILE A 244 5.83 0.34 20.15
CA ILE A 244 5.85 -0.08 18.75
C ILE A 244 6.72 -1.34 18.73
N ILE A 245 6.06 -2.48 18.95
CA ILE A 245 6.68 -3.78 18.73
C ILE A 245 6.89 -3.87 17.22
N ARG A 246 8.14 -4.04 16.78
CA ARG A 246 8.50 -4.15 15.36
C ARG A 246 8.79 -5.61 15.03
N PHE A 247 8.30 -6.05 13.88
CA PHE A 247 8.50 -7.42 13.42
C PHE A 247 9.92 -7.56 12.84
N GLU A 248 10.66 -8.55 13.30
CA GLU A 248 11.98 -8.88 12.78
C GLU A 248 11.85 -9.95 11.70
N ASP A 249 12.47 -9.74 10.54
CA ASP A 249 12.38 -10.67 9.41
C ASP A 249 12.98 -12.04 9.73
N THR A 250 13.89 -12.11 10.70
CA THR A 250 14.44 -13.38 11.22
C THR A 250 13.38 -14.32 11.77
N CYS A 251 12.27 -13.80 12.31
CA CYS A 251 11.16 -14.63 12.78
C CYS A 251 10.66 -15.59 11.69
N ARG A 252 10.67 -15.17 10.41
CA ARG A 252 10.18 -15.98 9.29
C ARG A 252 11.05 -17.20 8.99
N SER A 253 12.30 -17.18 9.44
CA SER A 253 13.27 -18.25 9.17
C SER A 253 13.16 -19.45 10.11
N TYR A 254 12.30 -19.38 11.13
CA TYR A 254 12.14 -20.43 12.13
C TYR A 254 10.75 -21.07 12.05
N PRO A 255 10.66 -22.39 11.80
CA PRO A 255 9.38 -23.10 11.86
C PRO A 255 8.67 -22.94 13.22
N ALA A 256 9.42 -22.90 14.32
CA ALA A 256 8.89 -22.74 15.67
C ALA A 256 8.16 -21.40 15.91
N SER A 257 8.47 -20.34 15.15
CA SER A 257 7.75 -19.06 15.24
C SER A 257 6.27 -19.25 14.91
N TRP A 258 5.97 -20.18 13.99
CA TRP A 258 4.62 -20.55 13.60
C TRP A 258 3.84 -21.13 14.79
N ASN A 259 4.46 -22.01 15.56
CA ASN A 259 3.83 -22.62 16.74
C ASN A 259 3.56 -21.62 17.85
N ILE A 260 4.40 -20.59 17.99
CA ILE A 260 4.20 -19.52 18.99
C ILE A 260 3.09 -18.59 18.57
N VAL A 261 3.03 -18.22 17.29
CA VAL A 261 1.89 -17.51 16.73
C VAL A 261 0.64 -18.32 17.00
N LEU A 262 0.63 -19.61 16.65
CA LEU A 262 -0.51 -20.51 16.83
C LEU A 262 -0.95 -20.61 18.30
N LYS A 263 -0.02 -20.85 19.24
CA LYS A 263 -0.31 -20.93 20.69
C LYS A 263 -0.83 -19.60 21.25
N SER A 264 -0.25 -18.49 20.81
CA SER A 264 -0.67 -17.13 21.23
C SER A 264 -2.04 -16.76 20.67
N TRP A 265 -2.34 -17.22 19.45
CA TRP A 265 -3.60 -16.96 18.76
C TRP A 265 -4.74 -17.83 19.30
N ARG A 266 -4.45 -19.07 19.71
CA ARG A 266 -5.44 -20.02 20.24
C ARG A 266 -5.95 -19.72 21.66
N ARG A 267 -5.24 -18.88 22.43
CA ARG A 267 -5.72 -18.49 23.76
C ARG A 267 -7.02 -17.67 23.67
N ALA A 268 -8.03 -18.05 24.44
CA ALA A 268 -9.33 -17.37 24.49
C ALA A 268 -9.20 -16.00 25.16
N ASP A 269 -9.86 -14.99 24.61
CA ASP A 269 -9.95 -13.63 25.16
C ASP A 269 -11.39 -13.15 25.08
N PHE A 270 -11.78 -12.28 26.01
CA PHE A 270 -13.12 -11.72 26.10
C PHE A 270 -13.09 -10.21 25.77
N GLY A 271 -14.14 -9.69 25.13
CA GLY A 271 -14.25 -8.28 24.68
C GLY A 271 -14.76 -8.17 23.24
N SER A 272 -14.81 -6.96 22.68
CA SER A 272 -15.25 -6.79 21.28
C SER A 272 -14.22 -7.42 20.32
N ALA A 273 -14.62 -7.87 19.13
CA ALA A 273 -13.65 -8.53 18.24
C ALA A 273 -12.47 -7.63 17.79
N GLY A 274 -12.61 -6.30 17.85
CA GLY A 274 -11.48 -5.36 17.68
C GLY A 274 -10.54 -5.38 18.88
N GLU A 275 -11.08 -5.49 20.10
CA GLU A 275 -10.30 -5.69 21.33
C GLU A 275 -9.68 -7.09 21.41
N ILE A 276 -10.39 -8.13 20.99
CA ILE A 276 -9.86 -9.50 20.91
C ILE A 276 -8.75 -9.54 19.87
N LEU A 277 -8.94 -8.94 18.69
CA LEU A 277 -7.86 -8.82 17.70
C LEU A 277 -6.69 -8.02 18.27
N LYS A 278 -6.94 -6.88 18.90
CA LYS A 278 -5.90 -6.07 19.54
C LYS A 278 -5.19 -6.87 20.63
N LYS A 279 -5.90 -7.65 21.45
CA LYS A 279 -5.36 -8.54 22.50
C LYS A 279 -4.58 -9.71 21.90
N LYS A 280 -5.06 -10.33 20.82
CA LYS A 280 -4.40 -11.44 20.10
C LYS A 280 -3.19 -10.96 19.30
N LEU A 281 -3.28 -9.85 18.56
CA LEU A 281 -2.14 -9.21 17.89
C LEU A 281 -1.14 -8.74 18.92
N SER A 282 -1.57 -8.02 19.95
CA SER A 282 -0.68 -7.56 21.02
C SER A 282 -0.02 -8.73 21.71
N ARG A 283 -0.76 -9.79 22.08
CA ARG A 283 -0.21 -11.01 22.71
C ARG A 283 0.69 -11.78 21.77
N THR A 284 0.32 -11.96 20.51
CA THR A 284 1.10 -12.71 19.53
C THR A 284 2.36 -11.97 19.17
N MET A 285 2.25 -10.67 18.92
CA MET A 285 3.38 -9.79 18.68
C MET A 285 4.29 -9.74 19.90
N LYS A 286 3.72 -9.69 21.12
CA LYS A 286 4.46 -9.74 22.39
C LYS A 286 5.14 -11.09 22.61
N ASN A 287 4.46 -12.21 22.34
CA ASN A 287 4.98 -13.57 22.51
C ASN A 287 6.04 -13.90 21.45
N LEU A 288 5.82 -13.53 20.18
CA LEU A 288 6.83 -13.57 19.12
C LEU A 288 8.02 -12.69 19.46
N PHE A 289 7.78 -11.47 19.95
CA PHE A 289 8.84 -10.55 20.32
C PHE A 289 9.69 -11.10 21.47
N PHE A 290 9.08 -11.61 22.54
CA PHE A 290 9.82 -12.20 23.66
C PHE A 290 10.54 -13.48 23.26
N TRP A 291 9.88 -14.36 22.50
CA TRP A 291 10.53 -15.57 22.00
C TRP A 291 11.68 -15.27 21.04
N ASN A 292 11.50 -14.32 20.12
CA ASN A 292 12.55 -13.94 19.18
C ASN A 292 13.71 -13.24 19.90
N LYS A 293 13.41 -12.43 20.93
CA LYS A 293 14.45 -11.82 21.79
C LYS A 293 15.30 -12.90 22.48
N ASP A 294 14.67 -13.97 22.97
CA ASP A 294 15.37 -15.13 23.54
C ASP A 294 16.13 -15.93 22.48
N LYS A 295 15.54 -16.16 21.30
CA LYS A 295 16.20 -16.89 20.21
C LYS A 295 17.36 -16.14 19.59
N CYS A 296 17.32 -14.81 19.52
CA CYS A 296 18.45 -14.00 19.07
C CYS A 296 19.64 -14.08 20.04
N LYS A 297 19.41 -14.11 21.37
CA LYS A 297 20.48 -14.40 22.33
C LYS A 297 21.08 -15.79 22.12
N ASN A 298 20.22 -16.78 21.86
CA ASN A 298 20.64 -18.14 21.54
C ASN A 298 21.40 -18.26 20.20
N LEU A 299 21.11 -17.42 19.20
CA LEU A 299 21.82 -17.42 17.92
C LEU A 299 23.30 -17.05 18.06
N CYS A 300 23.61 -16.04 18.88
CA CYS A 300 25.00 -15.65 19.12
C CYS A 300 25.76 -16.75 19.87
N LEU A 301 25.14 -17.37 20.86
CA LEU A 301 25.72 -18.51 21.60
C LEU A 301 25.92 -19.73 20.71
N LEU A 302 24.91 -20.08 19.88
CA LEU A 302 24.96 -21.19 18.93
C LEU A 302 26.06 -20.98 17.88
N LYS A 303 26.28 -19.74 17.42
CA LYS A 303 27.37 -19.40 16.50
C LYS A 303 28.74 -19.76 17.09
N GLU A 304 28.99 -19.40 18.35
CA GLU A 304 30.26 -19.69 19.03
C GLU A 304 30.41 -21.19 19.36
N GLN A 305 29.32 -21.84 19.78
CA GLN A 305 29.31 -23.28 20.02
C GLN A 305 29.61 -24.10 18.75
N LEU A 306 28.93 -23.80 17.63
CA LEU A 306 29.15 -24.50 16.37
C LEU A 306 30.57 -24.29 15.83
N LYS A 307 31.15 -23.09 16.00
CA LYS A 307 32.56 -22.85 15.66
C LYS A 307 33.51 -23.73 16.47
N LYS A 308 33.24 -23.90 17.77
CA LYS A 308 34.03 -24.77 18.65
C LYS A 308 33.91 -26.25 18.26
N GLU A 309 32.68 -26.74 18.05
CA GLU A 309 32.43 -28.13 17.64
C GLU A 309 33.02 -28.46 16.25
N ILE A 310 32.97 -27.53 15.30
CA ILE A 310 33.61 -27.69 13.99
C ILE A 310 35.13 -27.82 14.15
N LEU A 311 35.75 -26.98 14.99
CA LEU A 311 37.19 -27.03 15.25
C LEU A 311 37.59 -28.37 15.90
N GLU A 312 36.82 -28.85 16.89
CA GLU A 312 37.05 -30.16 17.53
C GLU A 312 36.93 -31.32 16.53
N LEU A 313 35.95 -31.29 15.63
CA LEU A 313 35.78 -32.31 14.59
C LEU A 313 36.92 -32.28 13.55
N GLN A 314 37.42 -31.10 13.18
CA GLN A 314 38.58 -30.95 12.29
C GLN A 314 39.87 -31.47 12.94
N LEU A 315 40.01 -31.30 14.26
CA LEU A 315 41.12 -31.89 15.02
C LEU A 315 41.02 -33.42 15.08
N VAL A 316 39.82 -34.00 15.21
CA VAL A 316 39.62 -35.46 15.15
C VAL A 316 39.86 -36.01 13.73
N GLU A 317 39.46 -35.29 12.68
CA GLU A 317 39.74 -35.65 11.29
C GLU A 317 41.25 -35.75 11.01
N SER A 318 42.06 -34.88 11.65
CA SER A 318 43.52 -34.93 11.58
C SER A 318 44.15 -36.20 12.16
N THR A 319 43.39 -36.99 12.93
CA THR A 319 43.82 -38.29 13.50
C THR A 319 43.39 -39.50 12.67
N GLY A 320 42.78 -39.30 11.49
CA GLY A 320 42.40 -40.37 10.54
C GLY A 320 41.02 -41.01 10.77
N LYS A 321 40.19 -40.47 11.67
CA LYS A 321 38.79 -40.91 11.88
C LYS A 321 37.84 -40.19 10.92
N GLU A 322 36.94 -40.93 10.29
CA GLU A 322 36.04 -40.42 9.24
C GLU A 322 34.79 -39.75 9.85
N THR A 323 34.84 -38.42 10.02
CA THR A 323 33.73 -37.60 10.57
C THR A 323 33.13 -36.63 9.56
N LEU A 324 33.41 -36.83 8.26
CA LEU A 324 33.12 -35.89 7.18
C LEU A 324 31.64 -35.49 7.08
N ALA A 325 30.72 -36.43 7.29
CA ALA A 325 29.29 -36.16 7.24
C ALA A 325 28.81 -35.24 8.38
N LEU A 326 29.33 -35.48 9.59
CA LEU A 326 29.00 -34.67 10.77
C LEU A 326 29.60 -33.27 10.67
N LEU A 327 30.84 -33.16 10.18
CA LEU A 327 31.50 -31.88 9.93
C LEU A 327 30.72 -31.03 8.90
N ARG A 328 30.31 -31.63 7.77
CA ARG A 328 29.48 -30.94 6.75
C ARG A 328 28.14 -30.48 7.32
N TYR A 329 27.50 -31.30 8.16
CA TYR A 329 26.26 -30.92 8.83
C TYR A 329 26.46 -29.71 9.75
N LYS A 330 27.49 -29.72 10.60
CA LYS A 330 27.79 -28.62 11.53
C LYS A 330 28.16 -27.32 10.81
N VAL A 331 28.93 -27.41 9.72
CA VAL A 331 29.25 -26.26 8.85
C VAL A 331 27.98 -25.70 8.19
N HIS A 332 27.08 -26.56 7.72
CA HIS A 332 25.80 -26.12 7.17
C HIS A 332 24.92 -25.41 8.22
N GLU A 333 24.86 -25.95 9.44
CA GLU A 333 24.13 -25.37 10.56
C GLU A 333 24.68 -23.98 10.96
N LEU A 334 26.01 -23.82 10.94
CA LEU A 334 26.68 -22.54 11.16
C LEU A 334 26.33 -21.53 10.06
N ASN A 335 26.33 -21.94 8.78
CA ASN A 335 25.99 -21.06 7.66
C ASN A 335 24.53 -20.56 7.73
N ILE A 336 23.58 -21.41 8.10
CA ILE A 336 22.18 -20.99 8.34
C ILE A 336 22.11 -19.98 9.49
N THR A 337 22.84 -20.23 10.57
CA THR A 337 22.90 -19.35 11.77
C THR A 337 23.46 -17.97 11.41
N LEU A 338 24.54 -17.92 10.62
CA LEU A 338 25.15 -16.68 10.13
C LEU A 338 24.22 -15.90 9.19
N LYS A 339 23.50 -16.59 8.28
CA LYS A 339 22.51 -15.97 7.39
C LYS A 339 21.39 -15.29 8.17
N ARG A 340 20.87 -15.96 9.22
CA ARG A 340 19.85 -15.40 10.12
C ARG A 340 20.35 -14.16 10.85
N LEU A 341 21.57 -14.18 11.38
CA LEU A 341 22.19 -13.02 12.02
C LEU A 341 22.37 -11.85 11.04
N SER A 342 22.76 -12.13 9.80
CA SER A 342 22.89 -11.11 8.75
C SER A 342 21.55 -10.43 8.42
N THR A 343 20.47 -11.19 8.23
CA THR A 343 19.13 -10.62 8.00
C THR A 343 18.71 -9.68 9.14
N TRP A 344 18.98 -10.08 10.38
CA TRP A 344 18.64 -9.32 11.58
C TRP A 344 19.35 -7.95 11.65
N TRP A 345 20.63 -7.92 11.27
CA TRP A 345 21.44 -6.71 11.27
C TRP A 345 21.18 -5.80 10.07
N ASN A 346 20.94 -6.37 8.88
CA ASN A 346 20.60 -5.62 7.67
C ASN A 346 19.31 -4.82 7.83
N GLN A 347 18.28 -5.43 8.45
CA GLN A 347 17.01 -4.77 8.73
C GLN A 347 17.17 -3.55 9.67
N ARG A 348 18.12 -3.63 10.62
CA ARG A 348 18.43 -2.55 11.58
C ARG A 348 19.30 -1.45 10.99
N ALA A 349 20.24 -1.78 10.11
CA ALA A 349 21.11 -0.82 9.46
C ALA A 349 20.40 -0.02 8.33
N LYS A 350 19.38 -0.60 7.67
CA LYS A 350 18.72 -0.07 6.46
C LYS A 350 19.73 0.28 5.34
N ALA A 351 20.82 -0.48 5.21
CA ALA A 351 21.75 -0.38 4.10
C ALA A 351 21.17 -1.14 2.89
N ARG A 352 20.80 -0.44 1.82
CA ARG A 352 20.23 -1.01 0.57
C ARG A 352 21.26 -1.27 -0.54
N TRP A 353 22.55 -1.16 -0.25
CA TRP A 353 23.63 -1.03 -1.24
C TRP A 353 24.67 -2.15 -1.17
N LEU A 354 24.28 -3.33 -0.68
CA LEU A 354 25.11 -4.54 -0.65
C LEU A 354 24.31 -5.71 -1.23
N ASP A 355 24.93 -6.45 -2.13
CA ASP A 355 24.36 -7.66 -2.73
C ASP A 355 24.47 -8.85 -1.76
N GLU A 356 23.61 -9.87 -1.94
CA GLU A 356 23.54 -11.05 -1.07
C GLU A 356 24.87 -11.85 -1.12
N GLY A 357 25.78 -11.58 -0.18
CA GLY A 357 27.07 -12.27 -0.09
C GLY A 357 28.05 -11.66 0.92
N ASP A 358 27.89 -10.38 1.26
CA ASP A 358 28.80 -9.73 2.21
C ASP A 358 28.53 -10.17 3.66
N THR A 359 29.51 -10.84 4.25
CA THR A 359 29.43 -11.39 5.60
C THR A 359 29.23 -10.29 6.66
N ASN A 360 28.55 -10.67 7.75
CA ASN A 360 28.25 -9.83 8.92
C ASN A 360 29.54 -9.30 9.57
N SER A 361 30.08 -8.21 9.02
CA SER A 361 31.20 -7.50 9.60
C SER A 361 30.71 -6.56 10.70
N ASN A 362 31.58 -6.32 11.67
CA ASN A 362 31.42 -5.39 12.80
C ASN A 362 30.86 -4.00 12.38
N PHE A 363 30.92 -3.67 11.09
CA PHE A 363 30.30 -2.52 10.44
C PHE A 363 28.77 -2.40 10.60
N PHE A 364 27.99 -3.47 10.48
CA PHE A 364 26.51 -3.38 10.55
C PHE A 364 26.01 -3.05 11.95
N HIS A 365 26.69 -3.59 12.97
CA HIS A 365 26.47 -3.27 14.38
C HIS A 365 26.78 -1.79 14.67
N LYS A 366 27.90 -1.30 14.13
CA LYS A 366 28.34 0.11 14.23
C LYS A 366 27.34 1.07 13.58
N TYR A 367 26.84 0.75 12.39
CA TYR A 367 25.92 1.61 11.64
C TYR A 367 24.51 1.66 12.24
N ALA A 368 23.97 0.51 12.67
CA ALA A 368 22.64 0.43 13.29
C ALA A 368 22.58 1.19 14.64
N SER A 369 23.63 1.06 15.46
CA SER A 369 23.73 1.74 16.76
C SER A 369 23.91 3.25 16.59
N ALA A 370 24.86 3.69 15.76
CA ALA A 370 25.08 5.11 15.46
C ALA A 370 23.81 5.78 14.89
N ARG A 371 23.06 5.06 14.06
CA ARG A 371 21.80 5.54 13.48
C ARG A 371 20.68 5.69 14.51
N ARG A 372 20.57 4.79 15.50
CA ARG A 372 19.57 4.90 16.58
C ARG A 372 19.84 6.14 17.44
N TYR A 373 21.11 6.42 17.74
CA TYR A 373 21.50 7.60 18.52
C TYR A 373 21.38 8.91 17.72
N GLY A 374 21.79 8.93 16.45
CA GLY A 374 21.75 10.13 15.60
C GLY A 374 20.35 10.56 15.13
N ASN A 375 19.36 9.67 15.16
CA ASN A 375 17.97 9.99 14.78
C ASN A 375 17.04 10.22 15.99
N SER A 376 17.56 10.26 17.20
CA SER A 376 16.78 10.53 18.40
C SER A 376 16.83 12.03 18.71
N ILE A 377 15.65 12.65 18.88
CA ILE A 377 15.54 14.07 19.26
C ILE A 377 15.59 14.12 20.79
N TRP A 378 16.70 14.63 21.32
CA TRP A 378 16.97 14.63 22.77
C TRP A 378 16.63 15.95 23.47
N GLN A 379 16.49 17.04 22.70
CA GLN A 379 16.21 18.39 23.18
C GLN A 379 15.59 19.20 22.04
N ILE A 380 14.60 20.04 22.35
CA ILE A 380 14.05 21.06 21.45
C ILE A 380 14.06 22.40 22.18
N LYS A 381 14.31 23.48 21.44
CA LYS A 381 14.10 24.85 21.93
C LYS A 381 12.71 25.30 21.55
N ASP A 382 11.99 25.85 22.52
CA ASP A 382 10.70 26.49 22.27
C ASP A 382 10.87 27.89 21.62
N GLU A 383 9.75 28.58 21.42
CA GLU A 383 9.71 29.92 20.80
C GLU A 383 10.41 30.99 21.66
N ASP A 384 10.53 30.75 22.97
CA ASP A 384 11.19 31.62 23.94
C ASP A 384 12.67 31.25 24.18
N ASN A 385 13.23 30.36 23.34
CA ASN A 385 14.60 29.87 23.43
C ASN A 385 14.91 29.02 24.69
N SER A 386 13.89 28.63 25.44
CA SER A 386 14.02 27.74 26.59
C SER A 386 14.19 26.31 26.11
N LEU A 387 15.05 25.57 26.82
CA LEU A 387 15.51 24.26 26.38
C LEU A 387 14.66 23.18 27.04
N ILE A 388 13.84 22.49 26.23
CA ILE A 388 12.95 21.42 26.67
C ILE A 388 13.66 20.08 26.43
N GLU A 389 13.93 19.36 27.51
CA GLU A 389 14.62 18.06 27.51
C GLU A 389 13.69 16.89 27.83
N ASP A 390 12.44 17.19 28.26
CA ASP A 390 11.44 16.19 28.58
C ASP A 390 10.73 15.66 27.33
N ALA A 391 10.64 14.32 27.23
CA ALA A 391 10.12 13.66 26.03
C ALA A 391 8.63 13.90 25.79
N HIS A 392 7.83 14.13 26.84
CA HIS A 392 6.40 14.40 26.73
C HIS A 392 6.14 15.82 26.25
N GLN A 393 6.88 16.79 26.79
CA GLN A 393 6.79 18.19 26.36
C GLN A 393 7.29 18.39 24.92
N ILE A 394 8.30 17.62 24.49
CA ILE A 394 8.76 17.58 23.08
C ILE A 394 7.66 17.04 22.14
N GLU A 395 6.88 16.04 22.56
CA GLU A 395 5.80 15.46 21.76
C GLU A 395 4.63 16.44 21.57
N GLU A 396 4.27 17.17 22.63
CA GLU A 396 3.20 18.17 22.63
C GLU A 396 3.54 19.39 21.75
N LEU A 397 4.77 19.89 21.84
CA LEU A 397 5.26 21.02 21.01
C LEU A 397 5.31 20.66 19.50
N VAL A 398 5.59 19.41 19.16
CA VAL A 398 5.70 18.95 17.75
C VAL A 398 4.33 18.64 17.13
N THR A 399 3.29 18.42 17.94
CA THR A 399 1.97 17.99 17.48
C THR A 399 0.94 19.13 17.32
N GLY A 400 1.23 20.35 17.79
CA GLY A 400 0.45 21.56 17.49
C GLY A 400 0.69 22.08 16.06
N GLU A 401 -0.36 22.19 15.25
CA GLU A 401 -0.37 22.59 13.82
C GLU A 401 0.80 22.08 12.96
N GLN A 402 0.61 20.97 12.23
CA GLN A 402 1.61 20.45 11.29
C GLN A 402 1.92 21.45 10.15
N ARG A 403 2.94 22.29 10.36
CA ARG A 403 3.52 23.14 9.30
C ARG A 403 4.30 22.27 8.31
N ILE A 404 3.78 22.13 7.10
CA ILE A 404 4.49 21.44 6.01
C ILE A 404 5.65 22.33 5.54
N THR A 405 6.89 21.93 5.87
CA THR A 405 8.11 22.68 5.51
C THR A 405 8.78 22.17 4.24
N HIS A 406 8.56 20.91 3.87
CA HIS A 406 9.13 20.31 2.67
C HIS A 406 8.32 19.10 2.19
N LEU A 407 8.41 18.81 0.89
CA LEU A 407 7.89 17.58 0.26
C LEU A 407 9.00 17.01 -0.62
N LEU A 408 9.26 15.71 -0.47
CA LEU A 408 10.35 15.01 -1.15
C LEU A 408 9.76 13.94 -2.08
N TYR A 409 10.17 13.95 -3.35
CA TYR A 409 9.93 12.86 -4.27
C TYR A 409 11.19 12.61 -5.11
N ALA A 410 11.93 11.55 -4.79
CA ALA A 410 13.25 11.31 -5.38
C ALA A 410 14.17 12.55 -5.28
N ASP A 411 14.64 13.08 -6.40
CA ASP A 411 15.43 14.31 -6.52
C ASP A 411 14.58 15.59 -6.64
N ASP A 412 13.27 15.48 -6.91
CA ASP A 412 12.34 16.60 -6.94
C ASP A 412 11.93 17.00 -5.51
N VAL A 413 12.56 18.06 -5.01
CA VAL A 413 12.36 18.58 -3.65
C VAL A 413 11.63 19.92 -3.67
N LEU A 414 10.49 19.99 -2.99
CA LEU A 414 9.78 21.26 -2.71
C LEU A 414 10.05 21.70 -1.27
N ILE A 415 10.49 22.95 -1.11
CA ILE A 415 10.75 23.57 0.20
C ILE A 415 9.82 24.77 0.37
N PHE A 416 9.12 24.81 1.50
CA PHE A 416 8.24 25.91 1.91
C PHE A 416 8.91 26.69 3.04
N SER A 417 9.11 27.99 2.81
CA SER A 417 9.76 28.87 3.79
C SER A 417 9.21 30.29 3.68
N HIS A 418 9.19 31.02 4.80
CA HIS A 418 8.99 32.46 4.77
C HIS A 418 10.13 33.13 3.98
N ALA A 419 9.77 34.18 3.22
CA ALA A 419 10.70 34.88 2.34
C ALA A 419 11.60 35.84 3.12
N THR A 420 12.56 35.30 3.88
CA THR A 420 13.56 36.09 4.62
C THR A 420 14.99 35.74 4.19
N THR A 421 15.89 36.71 4.24
CA THR A 421 17.31 36.51 3.89
C THR A 421 18.05 35.59 4.87
N ARG A 422 17.55 35.49 6.12
CA ARG A 422 18.06 34.57 7.13
C ARG A 422 17.73 33.13 6.75
N LEU A 423 16.46 32.83 6.49
CA LEU A 423 16.02 31.48 6.12
C LEU A 423 16.59 31.03 4.77
N ALA A 424 16.69 31.95 3.81
CA ALA A 424 17.33 31.66 2.52
C ALA A 424 18.80 31.20 2.68
N ARG A 425 19.56 31.81 3.60
CA ARG A 425 20.92 31.37 3.92
C ARG A 425 20.93 30.01 4.59
N LEU A 426 20.02 29.78 5.54
CA LEU A 426 19.91 28.49 6.23
C LEU A 426 19.63 27.35 5.24
N VAL A 427 18.64 27.53 4.35
CA VAL A 427 18.29 26.55 3.32
C VAL A 427 19.48 26.27 2.41
N LYS A 428 20.20 27.30 1.97
CA LYS A 428 21.40 27.12 1.14
C LYS A 428 22.48 26.32 1.86
N ASN A 429 22.75 26.61 3.13
CA ASN A 429 23.75 25.90 3.90
C ASN A 429 23.37 24.42 4.06
N ILE A 430 22.11 24.13 4.39
CA ILE A 430 21.61 22.75 4.51
C ILE A 430 21.81 21.98 3.19
N LEU A 431 21.48 22.60 2.06
CA LEU A 431 21.66 21.97 0.75
C LEU A 431 23.15 21.76 0.41
N MET A 432 24.02 22.72 0.76
CA MET A 432 25.46 22.60 0.55
C MET A 432 26.10 21.52 1.44
N ASP A 433 25.69 21.42 2.71
CA ASP A 433 26.15 20.38 3.63
C ASP A 433 25.74 19.00 3.12
N PHE A 434 24.49 18.85 2.67
CA PHE A 434 24.00 17.62 2.04
C PHE A 434 24.82 17.24 0.79
N CYS A 435 25.09 18.20 -0.10
CA CYS A 435 25.96 17.99 -1.25
C CYS A 435 27.37 17.57 -0.84
N GLY A 436 27.94 18.21 0.20
CA GLY A 436 29.25 17.88 0.74
C GLY A 436 29.33 16.47 1.34
N TRP A 437 28.26 16.00 1.99
CA TRP A 437 28.20 14.66 2.58
C TRP A 437 27.98 13.55 1.56
N THR A 438 27.17 13.82 0.52
CA THR A 438 26.73 12.80 -0.44
C THR A 438 27.57 12.77 -1.72
N GLY A 439 28.32 13.83 -2.00
CA GLY A 439 28.98 14.03 -3.30
C GLY A 439 28.03 14.43 -4.43
N GLN A 440 26.72 14.57 -4.16
CA GLN A 440 25.74 15.01 -5.15
C GLN A 440 25.78 16.53 -5.36
N GLN A 441 25.31 17.00 -6.52
CA GLN A 441 25.26 18.41 -6.86
C GLN A 441 23.84 18.89 -7.16
N ILE A 442 23.54 20.14 -6.80
CA ILE A 442 22.26 20.79 -7.12
C ILE A 442 22.28 21.22 -8.58
N ASN A 443 21.27 20.82 -9.36
CA ASN A 443 21.09 21.35 -10.70
C ASN A 443 20.44 22.74 -10.64
N VAL A 444 21.28 23.78 -10.55
CA VAL A 444 20.86 25.19 -10.45
C VAL A 444 19.98 25.62 -11.64
N SER A 445 20.16 25.01 -12.82
CA SER A 445 19.34 25.34 -14.00
C SER A 445 17.89 24.85 -13.87
N LYS A 446 17.68 23.73 -13.15
CA LYS A 446 16.35 23.18 -12.84
C LYS A 446 15.76 23.76 -11.54
N SER A 447 16.60 24.22 -10.61
CA SER A 447 16.14 24.80 -9.33
C SER A 447 15.57 26.20 -9.50
N THR A 448 14.30 26.38 -9.11
CA THR A 448 13.56 27.65 -9.26
C THR A 448 12.87 28.06 -7.96
N VAL A 449 12.49 29.33 -7.86
CA VAL A 449 11.77 29.87 -6.71
C VAL A 449 10.54 30.66 -7.13
N ILE A 450 9.41 30.39 -6.46
CA ILE A 450 8.15 31.14 -6.56
C ILE A 450 7.91 31.87 -5.25
N PHE A 451 7.42 33.11 -5.34
CA PHE A 451 7.08 33.92 -4.18
C PHE A 451 5.59 34.24 -4.12
N GLY A 452 5.04 34.29 -2.91
CA GLY A 452 3.69 34.78 -2.67
C GLY A 452 3.49 36.24 -3.07
N LYS A 453 2.23 36.62 -3.31
CA LYS A 453 1.86 37.97 -3.76
C LYS A 453 2.28 39.07 -2.78
N ALA A 454 2.25 38.79 -1.48
CA ALA A 454 2.59 39.72 -0.41
C ALA A 454 4.10 40.03 -0.28
N VAL A 455 4.98 39.30 -0.97
CA VAL A 455 6.43 39.52 -0.86
C VAL A 455 6.84 40.71 -1.73
N SER A 456 7.52 41.70 -1.14
CA SER A 456 8.02 42.88 -1.86
C SER A 456 9.09 42.52 -2.90
N ARG A 457 9.18 43.30 -3.99
CA ARG A 457 10.18 43.09 -5.06
C ARG A 457 11.62 43.09 -4.51
N ALA A 458 11.91 43.98 -3.55
CA ALA A 458 13.20 44.06 -2.90
C ALA A 458 13.57 42.75 -2.16
N THR A 459 12.62 42.17 -1.42
CA THR A 459 12.83 40.91 -0.70
C THR A 459 13.02 39.73 -1.65
N LYS A 460 12.25 39.67 -2.75
CA LYS A 460 12.40 38.62 -3.79
C LYS A 460 13.83 38.60 -4.36
N LEU A 461 14.35 39.78 -4.71
CA LEU A 461 15.72 39.92 -5.24
C LEU A 461 16.78 39.52 -4.20
N LYS A 462 16.62 39.95 -2.94
CA LYS A 462 17.56 39.59 -1.86
C LYS A 462 17.60 38.08 -1.62
N VAL A 463 16.44 37.42 -1.57
CA VAL A 463 16.33 35.97 -1.34
C VAL A 463 16.88 35.18 -2.52
N SER A 464 16.49 35.54 -3.75
CA SER A 464 16.98 34.88 -4.97
C SER A 464 18.50 34.99 -5.12
N ARG A 465 19.10 36.17 -4.90
CA ARG A 465 20.56 36.34 -4.92
C ARG A 465 21.28 35.46 -3.90
N LYS A 466 20.69 35.23 -2.72
CA LYS A 466 21.30 34.37 -1.71
C LYS A 466 21.23 32.90 -2.09
N LEU A 467 20.08 32.41 -2.54
CA LEU A 467 19.89 31.02 -2.96
C LEU A 467 20.64 30.68 -4.25
N GLY A 468 20.70 31.61 -5.20
CA GLY A 468 21.25 31.38 -6.54
C GLY A 468 20.23 30.77 -7.51
N PHE A 469 18.95 30.74 -7.16
CA PHE A 469 17.88 30.16 -8.00
C PHE A 469 17.10 31.23 -8.77
N LYS A 470 16.66 30.87 -9.98
CA LYS A 470 15.86 31.74 -10.85
C LYS A 470 14.47 31.96 -10.26
N VAL A 471 14.05 33.22 -10.20
CA VAL A 471 12.67 33.57 -9.84
C VAL A 471 11.76 33.32 -11.03
N VAL A 472 10.74 32.51 -10.84
CA VAL A 472 9.78 32.14 -11.89
C VAL A 472 8.35 32.47 -11.46
N LYS A 473 7.47 32.67 -12.45
CA LYS A 473 6.03 32.86 -12.21
C LYS A 473 5.29 31.53 -12.05
N GLU A 474 5.87 30.46 -12.59
CA GLU A 474 5.34 29.10 -12.60
C GLU A 474 6.47 28.08 -12.46
N MET A 475 6.16 26.92 -11.90
CA MET A 475 7.07 25.77 -11.79
C MET A 475 6.30 24.49 -12.06
N HIS A 476 6.98 23.47 -12.57
CA HIS A 476 6.41 22.14 -12.74
C HIS A 476 6.90 21.24 -11.62
N TYR A 477 5.98 20.50 -11.00
CA TYR A 477 6.31 19.49 -10.00
C TYR A 477 5.50 18.23 -10.29
N LEU A 478 6.21 17.11 -10.54
CA LEU A 478 5.61 15.83 -10.92
C LEU A 478 4.62 15.92 -12.09
N GLY A 479 4.87 16.82 -13.05
CA GLY A 479 3.99 17.05 -14.21
C GLY A 479 2.80 17.97 -13.96
N ILE A 480 2.66 18.57 -12.76
CA ILE A 480 1.65 19.59 -12.46
C ILE A 480 2.27 20.98 -12.43
N LYS A 481 1.66 21.92 -13.15
CA LYS A 481 2.04 23.33 -13.16
C LYS A 481 1.52 24.02 -11.90
N ILE A 482 2.43 24.58 -11.10
CA ILE A 482 2.14 25.28 -9.85
C ILE A 482 2.32 26.79 -10.06
N MET A 483 1.27 27.55 -9.72
CA MET A 483 1.25 29.01 -9.78
C MET A 483 0.53 29.61 -8.56
N MET A 484 0.85 30.86 -8.21
CA MET A 484 0.16 31.60 -7.14
C MET A 484 -1.16 32.27 -7.61
N ARG A 485 -1.64 31.91 -8.80
CA ARG A 485 -2.93 32.34 -9.38
C ARG A 485 -3.70 31.12 -9.87
N ARG A 486 -4.99 31.31 -10.18
CA ARG A 486 -5.78 30.30 -10.90
C ARG A 486 -5.21 30.07 -12.29
N LEU A 487 -5.14 28.81 -12.71
CA LEU A 487 -4.73 28.43 -14.07
C LEU A 487 -5.83 28.80 -15.08
N GLY A 488 -5.45 29.44 -16.17
CA GLY A 488 -6.28 29.83 -17.32
C GLY A 488 -6.11 28.86 -18.50
N LEU A 489 -6.62 29.23 -19.67
CA LEU A 489 -6.54 28.40 -20.88
C LEU A 489 -5.09 28.21 -21.34
N ASP A 490 -4.33 29.30 -21.44
CA ASP A 490 -2.96 29.32 -21.96
C ASP A 490 -1.99 28.44 -21.16
N ASP A 491 -2.26 28.24 -19.87
CA ASP A 491 -1.41 27.44 -18.99
C ASP A 491 -1.42 25.94 -19.34
N PHE A 492 -2.40 25.48 -20.12
CA PHE A 492 -2.54 24.08 -20.58
C PHE A 492 -2.15 23.87 -22.04
N GLN A 493 -1.52 24.86 -22.68
CA GLN A 493 -1.09 24.73 -24.07
C GLN A 493 -0.10 23.57 -24.27
N ASP A 494 0.77 23.31 -23.30
CA ASP A 494 1.74 22.20 -23.32
C ASP A 494 1.06 20.82 -23.47
N LEU A 495 -0.12 20.66 -22.85
CA LEU A 495 -0.93 19.45 -22.97
C LEU A 495 -1.48 19.28 -24.40
N LEU A 496 -1.94 20.37 -25.02
CA LEU A 496 -2.40 20.35 -26.40
C LEU A 496 -1.25 20.07 -27.37
N ILE A 497 -0.09 20.69 -27.16
CA ILE A 497 1.13 20.45 -27.96
C ILE A 497 1.51 18.96 -27.90
N SER A 498 1.57 18.37 -26.71
CA SER A 498 1.89 16.95 -26.53
C SER A 498 0.92 16.02 -27.28
N VAL A 499 -0.37 16.40 -27.33
CA VAL A 499 -1.39 15.68 -28.11
C VAL A 499 -1.15 15.83 -29.61
N PHE A 500 -0.83 17.03 -30.09
CA PHE A 500 -0.54 17.29 -31.50
C PHE A 500 0.73 16.59 -31.98
N GLU A 501 1.78 16.51 -31.15
CA GLU A 501 3.00 15.77 -31.47
C GLU A 501 2.73 14.28 -31.70
N LYS A 502 1.92 13.64 -30.84
CA LYS A 502 1.49 12.24 -31.06
C LYS A 502 0.70 12.08 -32.36
N LEU A 503 -0.22 13.01 -32.63
CA LEU A 503 -1.03 12.98 -33.84
C LEU A 503 -0.18 13.12 -35.11
N ASN A 504 0.86 13.95 -35.07
CA ASN A 504 1.81 14.11 -36.16
C ASN A 504 2.65 12.84 -36.34
N GLY A 505 3.10 12.22 -35.24
CA GLY A 505 3.90 10.99 -35.28
C GLY A 505 3.18 9.75 -35.80
N TRP A 506 1.85 9.65 -35.62
CA TRP A 506 1.09 8.46 -36.03
C TRP A 506 0.81 8.33 -37.53
N GLY A 507 1.14 9.33 -38.35
CA GLY A 507 1.03 9.25 -39.81
C GLY A 507 -0.37 8.90 -40.32
N LYS A 508 -1.17 9.90 -40.71
CA LYS A 508 -2.59 9.72 -41.12
C LYS A 508 -2.84 8.76 -42.30
N LYS A 509 -1.81 8.29 -43.02
CA LYS A 509 -1.94 7.48 -44.25
C LYS A 509 -2.07 5.96 -44.04
N LEU A 510 -1.71 5.39 -42.89
CA LEU A 510 -1.62 3.93 -42.71
C LEU A 510 -2.60 3.33 -41.68
N LEU A 511 -3.42 4.15 -41.02
CA LEU A 511 -4.29 3.69 -39.94
C LEU A 511 -5.73 3.46 -40.40
N SER A 512 -6.25 2.26 -40.11
CA SER A 512 -7.68 1.97 -40.28
C SER A 512 -8.54 2.78 -39.28
N LEU A 513 -9.83 2.97 -39.57
CA LEU A 513 -10.76 3.66 -38.64
C LEU A 513 -10.79 2.99 -37.27
N ALA A 514 -10.80 1.66 -37.21
CA ALA A 514 -10.71 0.90 -35.96
C ALA A 514 -9.40 1.18 -35.21
N GLY A 515 -8.27 1.28 -35.93
CA GLY A 515 -6.98 1.66 -35.35
C GLY A 515 -6.97 3.09 -34.79
N ARG A 516 -7.59 4.05 -35.50
CA ARG A 516 -7.70 5.44 -35.03
C ARG A 516 -8.54 5.55 -33.76
N ILE A 517 -9.68 4.86 -33.70
CA ILE A 517 -10.52 4.81 -32.49
C ILE A 517 -9.75 4.19 -31.32
N LEU A 518 -9.02 3.09 -31.58
CA LEU A 518 -8.20 2.44 -30.55
C LEU A 518 -7.11 3.36 -29.99
N LEU A 519 -6.36 4.05 -30.85
CA LEU A 519 -5.32 5.01 -30.44
C LEU A 519 -5.88 6.22 -29.71
N ALA A 520 -7.01 6.77 -30.19
CA ALA A 520 -7.70 7.86 -29.51
C ALA A 520 -8.12 7.45 -28.09
N LYS A 521 -8.72 6.25 -27.94
CA LYS A 521 -9.19 5.72 -26.67
C LYS A 521 -8.05 5.36 -25.70
N SER A 522 -7.02 4.68 -26.17
CA SER A 522 -5.93 4.14 -25.34
C SER A 522 -4.81 5.14 -25.05
N SER A 523 -4.62 6.14 -25.91
CA SER A 523 -3.59 7.17 -25.73
C SER A 523 -4.20 8.54 -25.53
N LEU A 524 -4.80 9.16 -26.56
CA LEU A 524 -5.17 10.60 -26.52
C LEU A 524 -6.10 10.96 -25.36
N LEU A 525 -7.19 10.20 -25.18
CA LEU A 525 -8.17 10.45 -24.12
C LEU A 525 -7.65 10.09 -22.71
N THR A 526 -6.53 9.39 -22.60
CA THR A 526 -5.93 9.03 -21.30
C THR A 526 -4.82 9.98 -20.88
N MET A 527 -4.15 10.65 -21.83
CA MET A 527 -3.09 11.62 -21.57
C MET A 527 -3.47 12.70 -20.55
N PRO A 528 -4.65 13.35 -20.62
CA PRO A 528 -4.97 14.43 -19.70
C PRO A 528 -5.41 13.94 -18.32
N ASN A 529 -5.62 12.62 -18.10
CA ASN A 529 -6.21 12.08 -16.87
C ASN A 529 -5.45 12.53 -15.61
N TYR A 530 -4.11 12.50 -15.65
CA TYR A 530 -3.29 12.89 -14.50
C TYR A 530 -3.47 14.38 -14.16
N ILE A 531 -3.42 15.26 -15.15
CA ILE A 531 -3.60 16.71 -14.96
C ILE A 531 -5.03 17.04 -14.51
N ILE A 532 -6.04 16.43 -15.14
CA ILE A 532 -7.46 16.62 -14.79
C ILE A 532 -7.74 16.21 -13.33
N THR A 533 -7.10 15.14 -12.87
CA THR A 533 -7.25 14.65 -11.49
C THR A 533 -6.75 15.68 -10.47
N HIS A 534 -5.61 16.34 -10.75
CA HIS A 534 -4.91 17.20 -9.78
C HIS A 534 -5.06 18.70 -10.05
N SER A 535 -5.79 19.11 -11.08
CA SER A 535 -5.96 20.52 -11.46
C SER A 535 -7.38 20.84 -11.94
N LEU A 536 -7.80 22.09 -11.73
CA LEU A 536 -9.05 22.63 -12.25
C LEU A 536 -8.86 23.07 -13.71
N VAL A 537 -8.77 22.09 -14.61
CA VAL A 537 -8.64 22.34 -16.06
C VAL A 537 -9.91 23.03 -16.59
N PRO A 538 -9.80 24.17 -17.30
CA PRO A 538 -10.95 24.84 -17.91
C PRO A 538 -11.68 23.94 -18.91
N LYS A 539 -13.02 24.01 -18.93
CA LYS A 539 -13.85 23.21 -19.85
C LYS A 539 -13.47 23.42 -21.32
N GLY A 540 -13.05 24.64 -21.70
CA GLY A 540 -12.58 24.94 -23.06
C GLY A 540 -11.45 24.02 -23.53
N VAL A 541 -10.44 23.78 -22.67
CA VAL A 541 -9.33 22.86 -22.99
C VAL A 541 -9.83 21.43 -23.15
N LEU A 542 -10.74 20.99 -22.27
CA LEU A 542 -11.31 19.64 -22.32
C LEU A 542 -12.13 19.41 -23.59
N HIS A 543 -12.89 20.43 -24.02
CA HIS A 543 -13.66 20.38 -25.27
C HIS A 543 -12.76 20.42 -26.50
N GLU A 544 -11.64 21.17 -26.47
CA GLU A 544 -10.65 21.12 -27.56
C GLU A 544 -9.99 19.74 -27.66
N LEU A 545 -9.71 19.06 -26.54
CA LEU A 545 -9.22 17.68 -26.57
C LEU A 545 -10.24 16.71 -27.19
N ASP A 546 -11.52 16.84 -26.84
CA ASP A 546 -12.60 16.07 -27.45
C ASP A 546 -12.69 16.31 -28.97
N LYS A 547 -12.58 17.58 -29.39
CA LYS A 547 -12.58 17.98 -30.80
C LYS A 547 -11.41 17.39 -31.56
N VAL A 548 -10.19 17.49 -31.02
CA VAL A 548 -8.98 16.93 -31.63
C VAL A 548 -9.08 15.41 -31.78
N CYS A 549 -9.60 14.69 -30.77
CA CYS A 549 -9.81 13.25 -30.86
C CYS A 549 -10.84 12.89 -31.94
N ARG A 550 -11.96 13.61 -31.98
CA ARG A 550 -13.01 13.40 -32.97
C ARG A 550 -12.52 13.68 -34.40
N ASP A 551 -11.77 14.75 -34.58
CA ASP A 551 -11.18 15.15 -35.85
C ASP A 551 -10.15 14.11 -36.33
N PHE A 552 -9.34 13.55 -35.42
CA PHE A 552 -8.43 12.46 -35.74
C PHE A 552 -9.17 11.21 -36.26
N ILE A 553 -10.31 10.87 -35.66
CA ILE A 553 -11.11 9.71 -36.06
C ILE A 553 -11.78 9.92 -37.43
N TRP A 554 -12.36 11.09 -37.68
CA TRP A 554 -13.22 11.30 -38.85
C TRP A 554 -12.54 11.96 -40.05
N ASN A 555 -11.51 12.78 -39.85
CA ASN A 555 -10.87 13.48 -40.96
C ASN A 555 -10.19 12.53 -41.94
N LYS A 556 -10.09 12.98 -43.19
CA LYS A 556 -9.49 12.18 -44.28
C LYS A 556 -7.97 12.12 -44.11
N SER A 557 -7.36 11.06 -44.62
CA SER A 557 -5.91 10.82 -44.55
C SER A 557 -5.06 11.87 -45.28
N ASN A 558 -5.66 12.61 -46.22
CA ASN A 558 -5.05 13.72 -46.95
C ASN A 558 -5.17 15.08 -46.24
N GLY A 559 -5.61 15.10 -44.98
CA GLY A 559 -5.76 16.33 -44.19
C GLY A 559 -7.05 17.11 -44.46
N LYS A 560 -7.85 16.73 -45.46
CA LYS A 560 -9.16 17.35 -45.71
C LYS A 560 -10.17 16.96 -44.62
N ARG A 561 -11.07 17.88 -44.30
CA ARG A 561 -12.16 17.65 -43.34
C ARG A 561 -12.99 16.46 -43.79
N GLY A 562 -13.16 15.49 -42.90
CA GLY A 562 -13.97 14.30 -43.13
C GLY A 562 -15.38 14.49 -42.60
N MET A 563 -16.30 13.64 -43.06
CA MET A 563 -17.67 13.65 -42.54
C MET A 563 -17.71 12.89 -41.21
N HIS A 564 -18.35 13.49 -40.20
CA HIS A 564 -18.57 12.86 -38.91
C HIS A 564 -19.85 12.03 -39.02
N PHE A 565 -19.70 10.71 -39.08
CA PHE A 565 -20.83 9.80 -39.33
C PHE A 565 -21.67 9.52 -38.08
N VAL A 566 -21.08 9.65 -36.89
CA VAL A 566 -21.73 9.42 -35.60
C VAL A 566 -21.39 10.59 -34.67
N ALA A 567 -22.36 11.05 -33.88
CA ALA A 567 -22.18 12.10 -32.88
C ALA A 567 -21.13 11.69 -31.82
N TRP A 568 -20.42 12.66 -31.25
CA TRP A 568 -19.35 12.38 -30.28
C TRP A 568 -19.91 11.76 -29.00
N GLU A 569 -21.07 12.25 -28.58
CA GLU A 569 -21.81 11.81 -27.41
C GLU A 569 -22.20 10.32 -27.55
N GLU A 570 -22.67 9.91 -28.73
CA GLU A 570 -22.95 8.50 -29.06
C GLU A 570 -21.68 7.64 -29.04
N MET A 571 -20.55 8.15 -29.55
CA MET A 571 -19.27 7.43 -29.45
C MET A 571 -18.80 7.27 -27.99
N CYS A 572 -19.11 8.25 -27.14
CA CYS A 572 -18.74 8.25 -25.72
C CYS A 572 -19.65 7.38 -24.85
N LYS A 573 -20.78 6.89 -25.36
CA LYS A 573 -21.62 5.94 -24.63
C LYS A 573 -20.82 4.65 -24.34
N PRO A 574 -21.10 3.96 -23.21
CA PRO A 574 -20.58 2.63 -22.96
C PRO A 574 -20.95 1.67 -24.07
N ARG A 575 -20.14 0.62 -24.26
CA ARG A 575 -20.44 -0.42 -25.27
C ARG A 575 -21.74 -1.17 -24.99
N CYS A 576 -22.14 -1.29 -23.72
CA CYS A 576 -23.43 -1.87 -23.34
C CYS A 576 -24.63 -0.99 -23.67
N HIS A 577 -24.43 0.29 -24.01
CA HIS A 577 -25.49 1.22 -24.40
C HIS A 577 -25.26 1.73 -25.85
N GLY A 578 -24.75 0.86 -26.73
CA GLY A 578 -24.57 1.18 -28.14
C GLY A 578 -23.46 2.17 -28.49
N GLY A 579 -22.56 2.53 -27.58
CA GLY A 579 -21.40 3.38 -27.90
C GLY A 579 -20.10 2.62 -28.15
N MET A 580 -19.00 3.37 -28.33
CA MET A 580 -17.65 2.79 -28.52
C MET A 580 -16.84 2.70 -27.21
N GLY A 581 -17.42 3.18 -26.10
CA GLY A 581 -16.76 3.29 -24.81
C GLY A 581 -15.58 4.27 -24.86
N MET A 582 -15.70 5.34 -25.65
CA MET A 582 -14.79 6.47 -25.56
C MET A 582 -15.15 7.29 -24.31
N ILE A 583 -14.18 7.90 -23.66
CA ILE A 583 -14.44 8.61 -22.40
C ILE A 583 -14.02 10.07 -22.61
N SER A 584 -15.01 10.95 -22.77
CA SER A 584 -14.75 12.40 -22.89
C SER A 584 -14.03 12.94 -21.64
N PRO A 585 -12.92 13.68 -21.76
CA PRO A 585 -12.19 14.22 -20.62
C PRO A 585 -13.05 15.20 -19.80
N ALA A 586 -13.96 15.93 -20.44
CA ALA A 586 -14.90 16.84 -19.79
C ALA A 586 -15.87 16.09 -18.86
N THR A 587 -16.39 14.95 -19.32
CA THR A 587 -17.32 14.14 -18.52
C THR A 587 -16.63 13.36 -17.40
N ARG A 588 -15.38 12.93 -17.62
CA ARG A 588 -14.57 12.10 -16.71
C ARG A 588 -13.91 12.87 -15.56
N ALA A 589 -13.85 14.20 -15.64
CA ALA A 589 -13.08 15.00 -14.69
C ALA A 589 -13.47 14.75 -13.22
N GLY A 590 -14.76 14.78 -12.91
CA GLY A 590 -15.25 14.53 -11.55
C GLY A 590 -15.04 13.09 -11.07
N SER A 591 -15.24 12.10 -11.95
CA SER A 591 -15.02 10.69 -11.57
C SER A 591 -13.54 10.37 -11.31
N LEU A 592 -12.60 11.06 -11.95
CA LEU A 592 -11.18 10.97 -11.64
C LEU A 592 -10.87 11.54 -10.25
N ARG A 593 -11.52 12.67 -9.89
CA ARG A 593 -11.33 13.36 -8.61
C ARG A 593 -11.99 12.64 -7.44
N ALA A 594 -13.03 11.83 -7.68
CA ALA A 594 -13.63 10.97 -6.68
C ALA A 594 -12.60 10.09 -5.97
N ARG A 595 -11.53 9.66 -6.68
CA ARG A 595 -10.42 8.91 -6.07
C ARG A 595 -9.62 9.71 -5.05
N LEU A 596 -9.42 11.01 -5.27
CA LEU A 596 -8.75 11.85 -4.29
C LEU A 596 -9.64 12.08 -3.06
N ALA A 597 -10.95 12.27 -3.27
CA ALA A 597 -11.92 12.37 -2.18
C ALA A 597 -12.00 11.07 -1.35
N TRP A 598 -12.07 9.91 -2.01
CA TRP A 598 -12.04 8.61 -1.32
C TRP A 598 -10.76 8.41 -0.52
N ASN A 599 -9.59 8.71 -1.10
CA ASN A 599 -8.31 8.62 -0.38
C ASN A 599 -8.24 9.53 0.84
N LEU A 600 -8.93 10.69 0.81
CA LEU A 600 -9.02 11.55 1.98
C LEU A 600 -9.79 10.85 3.10
N LEU A 601 -10.97 10.31 2.79
CA LEU A 601 -11.89 9.71 3.78
C LEU A 601 -11.39 8.36 4.30
N GLU A 602 -10.81 7.52 3.44
CA GLU A 602 -10.37 6.15 3.77
C GLU A 602 -9.07 6.12 4.60
N LYS A 603 -8.23 7.15 4.52
CA LYS A 603 -6.85 7.12 5.05
C LYS A 603 -6.57 8.21 6.09
N PRO A 604 -7.14 8.09 7.30
CA PRO A 604 -7.10 9.14 8.32
C PRO A 604 -5.69 9.46 8.82
N ASP A 605 -4.78 8.49 8.76
CA ASP A 605 -3.40 8.63 9.25
C ASP A 605 -2.47 9.42 8.32
N THR A 606 -2.93 9.73 7.10
CA THR A 606 -2.08 10.39 6.11
C THR A 606 -1.89 11.87 6.43
N LEU A 607 -0.71 12.42 6.08
CA LEU A 607 -0.46 13.87 6.14
C LEU A 607 -1.53 14.64 5.33
N PHE A 608 -1.97 14.07 4.21
CA PHE A 608 -3.02 14.63 3.37
C PHE A 608 -4.35 14.77 4.12
N HIS A 609 -4.84 13.69 4.75
CA HIS A 609 -6.05 13.74 5.58
C HIS A 609 -5.92 14.74 6.72
N ARG A 610 -4.90 14.57 7.57
CA ARG A 610 -4.73 15.41 8.77
C ARG A 610 -4.65 16.90 8.43
N SER A 611 -3.92 17.26 7.38
CA SER A 611 -3.77 18.67 6.97
C SER A 611 -5.05 19.26 6.38
N MET A 612 -5.77 18.48 5.57
CA MET A 612 -6.96 18.97 4.87
C MET A 612 -8.17 19.03 5.79
N ILE A 613 -8.38 18.02 6.63
CA ILE A 613 -9.48 17.99 7.60
C ILE A 613 -9.28 19.04 8.70
N ALA A 614 -8.06 19.23 9.21
CA ALA A 614 -7.79 20.29 10.19
C ALA A 614 -8.13 21.69 9.65
N LYS A 615 -7.92 21.91 8.35
CA LYS A 615 -8.18 23.22 7.72
C LYS A 615 -9.62 23.43 7.26
N TYR A 616 -10.28 22.39 6.77
CA TYR A 616 -11.56 22.52 6.06
C TYR A 616 -12.71 21.68 6.68
N GLY A 617 -12.44 20.82 7.66
CA GLY A 617 -13.42 19.90 8.24
C GLY A 617 -13.65 18.64 7.39
N ASN A 618 -14.66 17.84 7.76
CA ASN A 618 -14.93 16.52 7.17
C ASN A 618 -16.04 16.49 6.10
N ASN A 619 -16.48 17.65 5.60
CA ASN A 619 -17.69 17.74 4.75
C ASN A 619 -17.41 17.63 3.23
N VAL A 620 -16.47 16.77 2.81
CA VAL A 620 -16.11 16.67 1.38
C VAL A 620 -17.25 16.15 0.51
N VAL A 621 -18.09 15.25 1.05
CA VAL A 621 -19.17 14.59 0.29
C VAL A 621 -20.41 15.48 0.12
N ASN A 622 -20.62 16.44 1.01
CA ASN A 622 -21.83 17.27 1.05
C ASN A 622 -21.80 18.48 0.12
N GLY A 623 -20.69 18.73 -0.58
CA GLY A 623 -20.63 19.78 -1.61
C GLY A 623 -20.42 21.21 -1.08
N GLU A 624 -20.43 21.41 0.24
CA GLU A 624 -20.32 22.73 0.85
C GLU A 624 -18.91 23.32 0.69
N CYS A 625 -18.81 24.39 -0.09
CA CYS A 625 -17.54 25.07 -0.34
C CYS A 625 -17.62 26.53 0.10
N ARG A 626 -16.83 26.91 1.12
CA ARG A 626 -16.64 28.31 1.49
C ARG A 626 -16.14 29.12 0.28
N GLN A 627 -16.59 30.37 0.11
CA GLN A 627 -16.25 31.20 -1.05
C GLN A 627 -14.72 31.35 -1.27
N ASN A 628 -13.94 31.37 -0.18
CA ASN A 628 -12.48 31.51 -0.18
C ASN A 628 -11.70 30.16 -0.11
N ALA A 629 -12.32 29.03 -0.46
CA ALA A 629 -11.65 27.74 -0.44
C ALA A 629 -10.52 27.64 -1.49
N SER A 630 -9.48 26.87 -1.16
CA SER A 630 -8.37 26.63 -2.08
C SER A 630 -8.81 25.81 -3.30
N ASN A 631 -8.08 25.92 -4.41
CA ASN A 631 -8.34 25.09 -5.60
C ASN A 631 -8.23 23.59 -5.28
N ALA A 632 -7.33 23.19 -4.39
CA ALA A 632 -7.19 21.81 -3.93
C ALA A 632 -8.47 21.32 -3.22
N TRP A 633 -9.06 22.15 -2.35
CA TRP A 633 -10.34 21.82 -1.71
C TRP A 633 -11.48 21.73 -2.72
N LYS A 634 -11.55 22.65 -3.70
CA LYS A 634 -12.55 22.60 -4.77
C LYS A 634 -12.47 21.31 -5.61
N ILE A 635 -11.26 20.81 -5.86
CA ILE A 635 -11.03 19.52 -6.54
C ILE A 635 -11.59 18.36 -5.70
N LEU A 636 -11.34 18.38 -4.39
CA LEU A 636 -11.84 17.37 -3.45
C LEU A 636 -13.37 17.37 -3.38
N ILE A 637 -13.99 18.55 -3.28
CA ILE A 637 -15.44 18.72 -3.25
C ILE A 637 -16.08 18.20 -4.55
N ASP A 638 -15.54 18.55 -5.72
CA ASP A 638 -16.01 18.02 -7.00
C ASP A 638 -15.89 16.48 -7.07
N GLY A 639 -14.83 15.92 -6.48
CA GLY A 639 -14.68 14.48 -6.31
C GLY A 639 -15.71 13.87 -5.34
N GLY A 640 -15.98 14.54 -4.21
CA GLY A 640 -16.95 14.11 -3.20
C GLY A 640 -18.37 14.03 -3.74
N LEU A 641 -18.78 14.98 -4.58
CA LEU A 641 -20.08 14.94 -5.27
C LEU A 641 -20.26 13.68 -6.14
N HIS A 642 -19.20 13.27 -6.85
CA HIS A 642 -19.23 12.05 -7.66
C HIS A 642 -19.06 10.77 -6.83
N LEU A 643 -18.50 10.89 -5.63
CA LEU A 643 -18.36 9.79 -4.69
C LEU A 643 -19.72 9.45 -4.06
N LYS A 644 -20.54 10.46 -3.73
CA LYS A 644 -21.88 10.30 -3.13
C LYS A 644 -22.76 9.33 -3.92
N ASP A 645 -22.66 9.37 -5.25
CA ASP A 645 -23.45 8.52 -6.17
C ASP A 645 -23.09 7.04 -6.11
N ILE A 646 -21.85 6.71 -5.69
CA ILE A 646 -21.32 5.34 -5.68
C ILE A 646 -21.05 4.80 -4.27
N THR A 647 -21.31 5.61 -3.25
CA THR A 647 -21.17 5.23 -1.85
C THR A 647 -22.52 5.01 -1.21
N LYS A 648 -22.54 4.10 -0.25
CA LYS A 648 -23.64 3.87 0.68
C LYS A 648 -23.11 4.07 2.09
N TRP A 649 -23.96 4.51 3.00
CA TRP A 649 -23.64 4.56 4.42
C TRP A 649 -23.88 3.23 5.09
N LYS A 650 -22.89 2.79 5.86
CA LYS A 650 -22.99 1.74 6.86
C LYS A 650 -23.39 2.39 8.18
N VAL A 651 -24.59 2.07 8.64
CA VAL A 651 -25.20 2.69 9.83
C VAL A 651 -24.44 2.24 11.07
N GLY A 652 -23.83 3.19 11.77
CA GLY A 652 -23.18 2.99 13.07
C GLY A 652 -24.07 3.50 14.18
N ASP A 653 -23.99 4.81 14.45
CA ASP A 653 -24.85 5.55 15.38
C ASP A 653 -25.95 6.35 14.68
N GLY A 654 -25.88 6.47 13.35
CA GLY A 654 -26.84 7.19 12.52
C GLY A 654 -26.77 8.71 12.67
N ALA A 655 -25.80 9.25 13.38
CA ALA A 655 -25.70 10.67 13.72
C ALA A 655 -25.26 11.54 12.52
N ASN A 656 -24.61 10.95 11.52
CA ASN A 656 -24.09 11.63 10.33
C ASN A 656 -24.82 11.24 9.04
N ILE A 657 -25.89 10.45 9.12
CA ILE A 657 -26.65 9.97 7.97
C ILE A 657 -27.99 10.70 7.88
N ASN A 658 -28.17 11.52 6.83
CA ASN A 658 -29.45 12.14 6.56
C ASN A 658 -30.41 11.12 5.94
N VAL A 659 -31.60 10.99 6.53
CA VAL A 659 -32.58 9.96 6.18
C VAL A 659 -33.02 10.05 4.72
N VAL A 660 -33.19 11.27 4.19
CA VAL A 660 -33.76 11.53 2.86
C VAL A 660 -32.68 11.66 1.78
N ASN A 661 -31.59 12.35 2.10
CA ASN A 661 -30.59 12.81 1.14
C ASN A 661 -29.41 11.86 0.95
N ASP A 662 -29.19 10.94 1.87
CA ASP A 662 -28.08 10.00 1.82
C ASP A 662 -28.54 8.59 1.48
N THR A 663 -27.66 7.83 0.84
CA THR A 663 -27.93 6.44 0.45
C THR A 663 -27.53 5.53 1.60
N TRP A 664 -28.49 5.07 2.40
CA TRP A 664 -28.27 4.12 3.49
C TRP A 664 -29.17 2.88 3.38
N LEU A 665 -30.22 2.96 2.56
CA LEU A 665 -31.14 1.88 2.23
C LEU A 665 -31.00 1.49 0.76
N LEU A 666 -30.82 0.20 0.48
CA LEU A 666 -30.59 -0.36 -0.85
C LEU A 666 -29.55 0.42 -1.69
N ASP A 667 -30.00 1.02 -2.80
CA ASP A 667 -29.16 1.50 -3.89
C ASP A 667 -29.30 3.00 -4.18
N ARG A 668 -30.24 3.71 -3.55
CA ARG A 668 -30.45 5.15 -3.77
C ARG A 668 -31.08 5.83 -2.55
N CYS A 669 -30.82 7.12 -2.37
CA CYS A 669 -31.44 7.91 -1.31
C CYS A 669 -32.97 8.03 -1.51
N LEU A 670 -33.72 8.14 -0.41
CA LEU A 670 -35.19 8.12 -0.44
C LEU A 670 -35.79 9.24 -1.30
N ARG A 671 -35.11 10.39 -1.44
CA ARG A 671 -35.54 11.50 -2.32
C ARG A 671 -35.74 11.07 -3.78
N LEU A 672 -35.01 10.04 -4.24
CA LEU A 672 -35.08 9.55 -5.61
C LEU A 672 -36.07 8.37 -5.78
N TRP A 673 -36.81 8.00 -4.73
CA TRP A 673 -37.79 6.91 -4.79
C TRP A 673 -39.13 7.44 -5.32
N PRO A 674 -39.80 6.72 -6.24
CA PRO A 674 -40.85 7.35 -7.04
C PRO A 674 -42.12 7.81 -6.34
N THR A 675 -42.47 7.37 -5.12
CA THR A 675 -43.75 7.77 -4.47
C THR A 675 -44.00 7.22 -3.05
N PHE A 676 -43.10 6.43 -2.46
CA PHE A 676 -43.40 5.64 -1.25
C PHE A 676 -43.10 6.32 0.09
N VAL A 677 -42.62 7.57 0.08
CA VAL A 677 -42.13 8.26 1.28
C VAL A 677 -42.55 9.72 1.24
N ASP A 678 -43.24 10.18 2.29
CA ASP A 678 -43.44 11.59 2.55
C ASP A 678 -42.10 12.23 2.94
N CYS A 679 -41.41 12.77 1.94
CA CYS A 679 -40.08 13.34 2.11
C CYS A 679 -40.09 14.65 2.90
N GLU A 680 -41.24 15.34 2.99
CA GLU A 680 -41.36 16.62 3.70
C GLU A 680 -41.33 16.39 5.22
N SER A 681 -42.07 15.40 5.74
CA SER A 681 -42.07 15.09 7.18
C SER A 681 -40.75 14.51 7.71
N LEU A 682 -39.86 14.08 6.82
CA LEU A 682 -38.54 13.51 7.11
C LEU A 682 -37.38 14.48 6.85
N GLU A 683 -37.65 15.70 6.38
CA GLU A 683 -36.60 16.66 6.06
C GLU A 683 -35.76 17.04 7.29
N GLY A 684 -34.44 17.06 7.12
CA GLY A 684 -33.49 17.36 8.21
C GLY A 684 -33.31 16.26 9.26
N ARG A 685 -34.06 15.14 9.20
CA ARG A 685 -33.90 14.04 10.16
C ARG A 685 -32.67 13.18 9.88
N MET A 686 -32.08 12.69 10.97
CA MET A 686 -30.93 11.79 10.97
C MET A 686 -31.37 10.38 11.34
N VAL A 687 -30.65 9.37 10.83
CA VAL A 687 -30.98 7.95 11.08
C VAL A 687 -30.97 7.62 12.59
N GLN A 688 -30.14 8.32 13.37
CA GLN A 688 -30.09 8.18 14.82
C GLN A 688 -31.46 8.30 15.51
N GLN A 689 -32.39 9.10 14.98
CA GLN A 689 -33.72 9.30 15.56
C GLN A 689 -34.61 8.04 15.47
N PHE A 690 -34.25 7.10 14.59
CA PHE A 690 -34.96 5.82 14.41
C PHE A 690 -34.24 4.65 15.10
N LEU A 691 -33.21 4.93 15.89
CA LEU A 691 -32.46 3.93 16.65
C LEU A 691 -32.77 4.05 18.15
N ASN A 692 -32.90 2.91 18.82
CA ASN A 692 -32.94 2.81 20.27
C ASN A 692 -31.53 2.97 20.85
N THR A 693 -31.43 3.18 22.16
CA THR A 693 -30.13 3.36 22.86
C THR A 693 -29.23 2.13 22.81
N ASP A 694 -29.78 0.95 22.54
CA ASP A 694 -29.05 -0.32 22.33
C ASP A 694 -28.58 -0.53 20.88
N GLY A 695 -28.91 0.39 19.97
CA GLY A 695 -28.61 0.30 18.54
C GLY A 695 -29.63 -0.52 17.73
N SER A 696 -30.72 -0.99 18.33
CA SER A 696 -31.81 -1.64 17.60
C SER A 696 -32.74 -0.61 16.92
N TRP A 697 -33.42 -1.01 15.86
CA TRP A 697 -34.39 -0.14 15.18
C TRP A 697 -35.62 0.14 16.05
N ASN A 698 -36.01 1.39 16.18
CA ASN A 698 -37.26 1.79 16.83
C ASN A 698 -38.44 1.58 15.87
N ILE A 699 -39.04 0.38 15.93
CA ILE A 699 -40.16 -0.02 15.06
C ILE A 699 -41.36 0.92 15.19
N LEU A 700 -41.64 1.42 16.39
CA LEU A 700 -42.77 2.34 16.63
C LEU A 700 -42.56 3.67 15.93
N GLU A 701 -41.33 4.21 16.00
CA GLU A 701 -40.99 5.45 15.31
C GLU A 701 -40.97 5.27 13.80
N LEU A 702 -40.41 4.16 13.30
CA LEU A 702 -40.40 3.85 11.86
C LEU A 702 -41.81 3.77 11.27
N LYS A 703 -42.76 3.14 11.97
CA LYS A 703 -44.15 3.01 11.51
C LYS A 703 -44.91 4.33 11.39
N LYS A 704 -44.43 5.41 12.04
CA LYS A 704 -45.05 6.75 11.91
C LYS A 704 -44.74 7.39 10.57
N PHE A 705 -43.57 7.09 9.97
CA PHE A 705 -43.07 7.78 8.77
C PHE A 705 -42.97 6.86 7.55
N PHE A 706 -42.91 5.54 7.73
CA PHE A 706 -42.69 4.59 6.65
C PHE A 706 -43.80 3.54 6.56
N HIS A 707 -44.21 3.21 5.33
CA HIS A 707 -45.15 2.12 5.05
C HIS A 707 -44.57 0.75 5.45
N VAL A 708 -45.43 -0.24 5.74
CA VAL A 708 -45.02 -1.56 6.27
C VAL A 708 -43.96 -2.26 5.41
N GLU A 709 -44.05 -2.16 4.08
CA GLU A 709 -43.07 -2.75 3.17
C GLU A 709 -41.69 -2.08 3.27
N LEU A 710 -41.65 -0.77 3.48
CA LEU A 710 -40.39 -0.05 3.64
C LEU A 710 -39.79 -0.27 5.03
N VAL A 711 -40.63 -0.40 6.07
CA VAL A 711 -40.18 -0.82 7.40
C VAL A 711 -39.52 -2.20 7.32
N ARG A 712 -40.09 -3.16 6.58
CA ARG A 712 -39.46 -4.48 6.36
C ARG A 712 -38.08 -4.36 5.73
N LEU A 713 -37.90 -3.49 4.75
CA LEU A 713 -36.59 -3.24 4.13
C LEU A 713 -35.60 -2.56 5.08
N ILE A 714 -36.06 -1.58 5.87
CA ILE A 714 -35.21 -0.89 6.86
C ILE A 714 -34.72 -1.86 7.94
N LEU A 715 -35.59 -2.76 8.40
CA LEU A 715 -35.22 -3.76 9.41
C LEU A 715 -34.16 -4.76 8.92
N GLN A 716 -33.97 -4.92 7.61
CA GLN A 716 -32.88 -5.71 7.04
C GLN A 716 -31.52 -4.98 7.08
N VAL A 717 -31.51 -3.66 7.29
CA VAL A 717 -30.26 -2.90 7.42
C VAL A 717 -29.63 -3.18 8.77
N LYS A 718 -28.44 -3.78 8.75
CA LYS A 718 -27.67 -4.07 9.96
C LYS A 718 -27.07 -2.80 10.55
N VAL A 719 -27.34 -2.54 11.82
CA VAL A 719 -26.71 -1.47 12.60
C VAL A 719 -25.40 -1.98 13.21
N HIS A 720 -24.31 -1.25 12.99
CA HIS A 720 -22.96 -1.64 13.35
C HIS A 720 -22.41 -0.83 14.52
N VAL A 721 -22.96 -1.07 15.72
CA VAL A 721 -22.60 -0.40 16.98
C VAL A 721 -21.09 -0.46 17.29
N ASP A 722 -20.42 -1.53 16.80
CA ASP A 722 -18.98 -1.76 16.96
C ASP A 722 -18.05 -0.76 16.23
N LEU A 723 -18.55 0.03 15.27
CA LEU A 723 -17.70 0.84 14.39
C LEU A 723 -17.23 2.15 15.02
N GLY A 724 -17.80 2.57 16.15
CA GLY A 724 -17.50 3.85 16.79
C GLY A 724 -18.01 5.08 16.03
N GLY A 725 -18.89 4.89 15.03
CA GLY A 725 -19.53 5.94 14.22
C GLY A 725 -19.92 5.46 12.81
N ASP A 726 -20.69 6.28 12.08
CA ASP A 726 -21.11 6.02 10.70
C ASP A 726 -19.92 5.97 9.70
N GLN A 727 -19.97 5.06 8.74
CA GLN A 727 -18.90 4.89 7.73
C GLN A 727 -19.46 4.81 6.31
N LEU A 728 -18.71 5.31 5.34
CA LEU A 728 -19.02 5.15 3.91
C LEU A 728 -18.42 3.85 3.37
N GLU A 729 -19.24 3.11 2.62
CA GLU A 729 -18.85 1.92 1.87
C GLU A 729 -19.17 2.10 0.37
N LEU A 730 -18.50 1.33 -0.49
CA LEU A 730 -18.75 1.37 -1.93
C LEU A 730 -19.88 0.41 -2.30
N ARG A 731 -20.89 0.88 -3.05
CA ARG A 731 -22.06 0.08 -3.45
C ARG A 731 -21.74 -1.17 -4.26
N CYS A 732 -20.60 -1.18 -4.97
CA CYS A 732 -20.15 -2.28 -5.84
C CYS A 732 -18.70 -2.68 -5.56
N GLN A 733 -18.33 -2.78 -4.28
CA GLN A 733 -16.95 -3.00 -3.84
C GLN A 733 -16.27 -4.21 -4.51
N HIS A 734 -17.04 -5.28 -4.80
CA HIS A 734 -16.51 -6.54 -5.34
C HIS A 734 -16.67 -6.68 -6.86
N SER A 735 -17.11 -5.62 -7.55
CA SER A 735 -17.31 -5.62 -9.01
C SER A 735 -16.02 -5.72 -9.84
N GLY A 736 -14.84 -5.59 -9.22
CA GLY A 736 -13.55 -5.49 -9.91
C GLY A 736 -13.33 -4.16 -10.66
N LYS A 737 -14.30 -3.24 -10.61
CA LYS A 737 -14.21 -1.91 -11.25
C LYS A 737 -13.41 -0.96 -10.36
N SER A 738 -12.60 -0.09 -10.99
CA SER A 738 -11.97 1.02 -10.27
C SER A 738 -13.01 2.02 -9.77
N LEU A 739 -12.73 2.72 -8.66
CA LEU A 739 -13.60 3.77 -8.13
C LEU A 739 -14.00 4.83 -9.18
N THR A 740 -13.03 5.26 -10.00
CA THR A 740 -13.28 6.18 -11.11
C THR A 740 -14.21 5.61 -12.18
N ALA A 741 -14.13 4.31 -12.45
CA ALA A 741 -15.01 3.65 -13.41
C ALA A 741 -16.45 3.57 -12.87
N MET A 742 -16.62 3.22 -11.59
CA MET A 742 -17.92 3.21 -10.91
C MET A 742 -18.56 4.60 -10.94
N ALA A 743 -17.84 5.64 -10.52
CA ALA A 743 -18.34 7.02 -10.52
C ALA A 743 -18.70 7.53 -11.92
N TYR A 744 -17.96 7.07 -12.95
CA TYR A 744 -18.26 7.43 -14.33
C TYR A 744 -19.51 6.74 -14.86
N GLU A 745 -19.67 5.45 -14.58
CA GLU A 745 -20.81 4.65 -15.02
C GLU A 745 -22.12 5.12 -14.38
N GLU A 746 -22.11 5.41 -13.08
CA GLU A 746 -23.31 5.89 -12.38
C GLU A 746 -23.78 7.24 -12.93
N LYS A 747 -22.83 8.13 -13.25
CA LYS A 747 -23.12 9.40 -13.92
C LYS A 747 -23.72 9.22 -15.31
N LEU A 748 -23.36 8.15 -16.02
CA LEU A 748 -23.90 7.84 -17.35
C LEU A 748 -25.28 7.21 -17.26
N LYS A 749 -25.54 6.31 -16.30
CA LYS A 749 -26.87 5.73 -16.08
C LYS A 749 -27.94 6.82 -15.89
N LYS A 750 -27.62 7.89 -15.17
CA LYS A 750 -28.52 9.06 -15.00
C LYS A 750 -28.85 9.81 -16.30
N LYS A 751 -28.09 9.60 -17.38
CA LYS A 751 -28.22 10.34 -18.66
C LYS A 751 -28.74 9.49 -19.81
N ILE A 752 -28.74 8.17 -19.69
CA ILE A 752 -29.10 7.26 -20.77
C ILE A 752 -30.52 6.78 -20.51
N ASN A 753 -31.45 7.14 -21.40
CA ASN A 753 -32.77 6.50 -21.47
C ASN A 753 -32.59 5.08 -22.02
N ASP A 754 -33.33 4.14 -21.44
CA ASP A 754 -33.10 2.68 -21.50
C ASP A 754 -33.57 2.02 -22.83
N ASP A 755 -33.66 2.79 -23.91
CA ASP A 755 -34.20 2.35 -25.21
C ASP A 755 -33.16 1.62 -26.10
N ASP A 756 -32.20 0.86 -25.54
CA ASP A 756 -31.26 0.06 -26.35
C ASP A 756 -31.86 -1.34 -26.62
N ASP A 757 -32.11 -1.66 -27.89
CA ASP A 757 -32.71 -2.91 -28.39
C ASP A 757 -31.83 -4.17 -28.18
N GLY A 758 -30.82 -4.11 -27.29
CA GLY A 758 -29.90 -5.22 -26.99
C GLY A 758 -28.94 -5.55 -28.14
N PHE A 759 -28.89 -4.76 -29.22
CA PHE A 759 -28.07 -5.01 -30.41
C PHE A 759 -26.57 -5.18 -30.06
N SER A 760 -26.11 -4.34 -29.12
CA SER A 760 -24.70 -4.25 -28.74
C SER A 760 -24.21 -5.40 -27.86
N GLU A 761 -25.13 -6.15 -27.26
CA GLU A 761 -24.81 -7.28 -26.38
C GLU A 761 -24.58 -8.54 -27.19
N TRP A 762 -25.51 -8.90 -28.07
CA TRP A 762 -25.37 -10.08 -28.91
C TRP A 762 -24.26 -9.93 -29.96
N LEU A 763 -24.04 -8.73 -30.53
CA LEU A 763 -22.92 -8.55 -31.46
C LEU A 763 -21.56 -8.82 -30.76
N ARG A 764 -21.47 -8.52 -29.46
CA ARG A 764 -20.26 -8.71 -28.66
C ARG A 764 -20.04 -10.18 -28.31
N SER A 765 -21.09 -10.96 -28.06
CA SER A 765 -20.98 -12.39 -27.75
C SER A 765 -20.31 -13.17 -28.90
N LEU A 766 -20.44 -12.68 -30.15
CA LEU A 766 -19.86 -13.29 -31.35
C LEU A 766 -18.33 -13.16 -31.46
N LYS A 767 -17.68 -12.29 -30.67
CA LYS A 767 -16.22 -12.05 -30.69
C LYS A 767 -15.66 -11.83 -32.11
N LEU A 768 -16.32 -10.95 -32.89
CA LEU A 768 -15.93 -10.60 -34.26
C LEU A 768 -14.58 -9.87 -34.32
N TYR A 769 -13.94 -9.86 -35.49
CA TYR A 769 -12.77 -9.00 -35.72
C TYR A 769 -13.14 -7.52 -35.51
N PRO A 770 -12.24 -6.69 -34.94
CA PRO A 770 -12.56 -5.29 -34.63
C PRO A 770 -13.06 -4.46 -35.82
N ARG A 771 -12.61 -4.77 -37.04
CA ARG A 771 -13.07 -4.09 -38.27
C ARG A 771 -14.49 -4.50 -38.69
N VAL A 772 -14.84 -5.78 -38.46
CA VAL A 772 -16.17 -6.33 -38.72
C VAL A 772 -17.15 -5.83 -37.66
N GLU A 773 -16.79 -5.92 -36.38
CA GLU A 773 -17.57 -5.37 -35.26
C GLU A 773 -17.85 -3.87 -35.47
N LEU A 774 -16.83 -3.08 -35.82
CA LEU A 774 -16.99 -1.65 -36.09
C LEU A 774 -17.91 -1.38 -37.29
N PHE A 775 -17.86 -2.21 -38.33
CA PHE A 775 -18.76 -2.07 -39.47
C PHE A 775 -20.22 -2.30 -39.05
N TRP A 776 -20.49 -3.38 -38.31
CA TRP A 776 -21.82 -3.71 -37.80
C TRP A 776 -22.35 -2.67 -36.80
N TRP A 777 -21.49 -2.16 -35.91
CA TRP A 777 -21.83 -1.06 -35.01
C TRP A 777 -22.17 0.24 -35.78
N ARG A 778 -21.40 0.58 -36.82
CA ARG A 778 -21.75 1.74 -37.67
C ARG A 778 -23.05 1.52 -38.41
N LEU A 779 -23.34 0.29 -38.78
CA LEU A 779 -24.57 -0.05 -39.47
C LEU A 779 -25.78 0.19 -38.56
N SER A 780 -25.75 -0.27 -37.30
CA SER A 780 -26.85 -0.04 -36.36
C SER A 780 -27.07 1.44 -36.02
N LYS A 781 -26.03 2.27 -36.15
CA LYS A 781 -26.13 3.73 -36.00
C LYS A 781 -26.49 4.46 -37.30
N SER A 782 -26.91 3.76 -38.35
CA SER A 782 -27.18 4.35 -39.67
C SER A 782 -26.02 5.23 -40.18
N ALA A 783 -24.79 4.73 -40.00
CA ALA A 783 -23.55 5.49 -40.17
C ALA A 783 -22.59 4.89 -41.21
N ILE A 784 -23.08 4.03 -42.12
CA ILE A 784 -22.31 3.55 -43.28
C ILE A 784 -22.67 4.35 -44.55
N PRO A 785 -21.70 4.69 -45.41
CA PRO A 785 -21.93 5.53 -46.59
C PRO A 785 -22.56 4.75 -47.76
N THR A 786 -23.83 4.38 -47.64
CA THR A 786 -24.59 3.86 -48.80
C THR A 786 -24.80 4.97 -49.83
N ASN A 787 -25.08 4.61 -51.09
CA ASN A 787 -25.32 5.61 -52.14
C ASN A 787 -26.57 6.44 -51.83
N LEU A 788 -27.65 5.83 -51.34
CA LEU A 788 -28.82 6.59 -50.84
C LEU A 788 -28.43 7.58 -49.74
N PHE A 789 -27.62 7.15 -48.77
CA PHE A 789 -27.16 8.02 -47.68
C PHE A 789 -26.35 9.22 -48.19
N LEU A 790 -25.47 9.00 -49.17
CA LEU A 790 -24.65 10.05 -49.77
C LEU A 790 -25.47 10.98 -50.68
N MET A 791 -26.45 10.44 -51.41
CA MET A 791 -27.37 11.22 -52.24
C MET A 791 -28.23 12.16 -51.41
N LYS A 792 -28.80 11.68 -50.29
CA LYS A 792 -29.55 12.51 -49.32
C LYS A 792 -28.72 13.65 -48.73
N ARG A 793 -27.39 13.60 -48.84
CA ARG A 793 -26.46 14.64 -48.37
C ARG A 793 -25.86 15.47 -49.53
N GLY A 794 -26.34 15.30 -50.75
CA GLY A 794 -25.86 16.02 -51.94
C GLY A 794 -24.43 15.65 -52.36
N LEU A 795 -23.91 14.50 -51.94
CA LEU A 795 -22.55 14.04 -52.26
C LEU A 795 -22.49 13.10 -53.47
N LEU A 796 -23.64 12.58 -53.91
CA LEU A 796 -23.82 11.73 -55.08
C LEU A 796 -25.14 12.09 -55.76
N LEU A 797 -25.20 11.84 -57.07
CA LEU A 797 -26.40 12.05 -57.89
C LEU A 797 -27.24 10.78 -58.06
N ASP A 798 -26.64 9.61 -57.87
CA ASP A 798 -27.27 8.30 -58.09
C ASP A 798 -27.23 7.45 -56.82
N SER A 799 -28.37 6.85 -56.47
CA SER A 799 -28.55 5.94 -55.33
C SER A 799 -28.36 4.46 -55.70
N SER A 800 -28.15 4.13 -56.98
CA SER A 800 -28.02 2.74 -57.46
C SER A 800 -26.82 1.99 -56.87
N CYS A 801 -26.92 0.67 -56.81
CA CYS A 801 -25.83 -0.18 -56.34
C CYS A 801 -24.65 -0.22 -57.32
N PRO A 802 -23.40 0.05 -56.88
CA PRO A 802 -22.22 0.05 -57.76
C PRO A 802 -21.86 -1.30 -58.38
N ARG A 803 -22.51 -2.39 -57.94
CA ARG A 803 -22.30 -3.74 -58.46
C ARG A 803 -23.28 -4.13 -59.56
N GLY A 804 -24.10 -3.19 -60.04
CA GLY A 804 -24.96 -3.39 -61.22
C GLY A 804 -26.21 -4.25 -60.97
N CYS A 805 -26.76 -4.23 -59.75
CA CYS A 805 -27.98 -4.99 -59.45
C CYS A 805 -29.28 -4.19 -59.69
N ASN A 806 -29.20 -2.98 -60.26
CA ASN A 806 -30.33 -2.10 -60.59
C ASN A 806 -31.34 -1.86 -59.45
N GLN A 807 -30.85 -1.82 -58.21
CA GLN A 807 -31.63 -1.52 -57.02
C GLN A 807 -31.00 -0.35 -56.26
N GLU A 808 -31.82 0.42 -55.56
CA GLU A 808 -31.36 1.50 -54.69
C GLU A 808 -30.54 0.94 -53.52
N GLU A 809 -29.34 1.48 -53.31
CA GLU A 809 -28.46 1.05 -52.23
C GLU A 809 -28.79 1.77 -50.91
N ASN A 810 -29.77 1.20 -50.21
CA ASN A 810 -30.09 1.51 -48.82
C ASN A 810 -29.54 0.43 -47.86
N TYR A 811 -29.87 0.53 -46.56
CA TYR A 811 -29.39 -0.42 -45.55
C TYR A 811 -29.97 -1.84 -45.77
N ASN A 812 -31.24 -1.97 -46.17
CA ASN A 812 -31.86 -3.25 -46.53
C ASN A 812 -31.09 -3.90 -47.69
N HIS A 813 -30.71 -3.11 -48.68
CA HIS A 813 -29.94 -3.58 -49.83
C HIS A 813 -28.60 -4.18 -49.42
N VAL A 814 -27.81 -3.44 -48.63
CA VAL A 814 -26.47 -3.86 -48.20
C VAL A 814 -26.51 -5.15 -47.37
N MET A 815 -27.56 -5.32 -46.57
CA MET A 815 -27.64 -6.36 -45.55
C MET A 815 -28.37 -7.62 -45.98
N ALA A 816 -29.35 -7.49 -46.86
CA ALA A 816 -30.31 -8.55 -47.14
C ALA A 816 -30.55 -8.71 -48.64
N GLN A 817 -30.69 -7.64 -49.42
CA GLN A 817 -31.26 -7.76 -50.77
C GLN A 817 -30.24 -7.73 -51.92
N CYS A 818 -28.96 -7.52 -51.64
CA CYS A 818 -27.96 -7.40 -52.72
C CYS A 818 -27.75 -8.73 -53.45
N THR A 819 -27.94 -8.74 -54.77
CA THR A 819 -27.74 -9.95 -55.61
C THR A 819 -26.33 -10.52 -55.48
N ALA A 820 -25.30 -9.67 -55.40
CA ALA A 820 -23.93 -10.10 -55.19
C ALA A 820 -23.69 -10.71 -53.79
N LEU A 821 -24.40 -10.23 -52.75
CA LEU A 821 -24.36 -10.85 -51.41
C LEU A 821 -25.01 -12.24 -51.45
N HIS A 822 -26.19 -12.36 -52.08
CA HIS A 822 -26.88 -13.64 -52.25
C HIS A 822 -26.04 -14.67 -52.99
N LYS A 823 -25.30 -14.29 -54.04
CA LYS A 823 -24.38 -15.20 -54.73
C LYS A 823 -23.30 -15.75 -53.79
N VAL A 824 -22.73 -14.92 -52.91
CA VAL A 824 -21.73 -15.37 -51.92
C VAL A 824 -22.36 -16.30 -50.87
N LEU A 825 -23.55 -15.94 -50.36
CA LEU A 825 -24.27 -16.76 -49.39
C LEU A 825 -24.68 -18.12 -49.97
N GLN A 826 -25.16 -18.14 -51.23
CA GLN A 826 -25.47 -19.37 -51.94
C GLN A 826 -24.22 -20.23 -52.12
N LYS A 827 -23.08 -19.64 -52.51
CA LYS A 827 -21.83 -20.38 -52.64
C LYS A 827 -21.38 -21.03 -51.33
N LEU A 828 -21.57 -20.35 -50.19
CA LEU A 828 -21.32 -20.94 -48.86
C LEU A 828 -22.28 -22.09 -48.56
N ARG A 829 -23.56 -21.99 -48.95
CA ARG A 829 -24.53 -23.09 -48.83
C ARG A 829 -24.17 -24.28 -49.71
N ASP A 830 -23.74 -24.03 -50.95
CA ASP A 830 -23.25 -25.07 -51.87
C ASP A 830 -22.01 -25.78 -51.30
N TRP A 831 -21.22 -25.10 -50.47
CA TRP A 831 -20.08 -25.67 -49.73
C TRP A 831 -20.47 -26.32 -48.39
N GLY A 832 -21.77 -26.49 -48.11
CA GLY A 832 -22.28 -27.21 -46.95
C GLY A 832 -22.55 -26.36 -45.70
N PHE A 833 -22.42 -25.03 -45.76
CA PHE A 833 -22.68 -24.15 -44.60
C PHE A 833 -24.14 -23.69 -44.53
N THR A 834 -24.78 -23.85 -43.37
CA THR A 834 -26.19 -23.46 -43.12
C THR A 834 -26.33 -21.98 -42.77
N VAL A 835 -26.07 -21.09 -43.73
CA VAL A 835 -26.14 -19.62 -43.52
C VAL A 835 -27.53 -19.07 -43.90
N PRO A 836 -28.23 -18.27 -43.06
CA PRO A 836 -29.58 -17.78 -43.35
C PRO A 836 -29.63 -16.76 -44.51
N LEU A 837 -30.81 -16.62 -45.11
CA LEU A 837 -31.13 -15.61 -46.14
C LEU A 837 -32.27 -14.74 -45.60
N PHE A 838 -32.24 -13.44 -45.90
CA PHE A 838 -33.22 -12.49 -45.38
C PHE A 838 -33.71 -11.55 -46.48
N ASN A 839 -34.96 -11.10 -46.37
CA ASN A 839 -35.57 -10.21 -47.35
C ASN A 839 -35.56 -8.74 -46.92
N ASN A 840 -35.38 -8.44 -45.64
CA ASN A 840 -35.31 -7.08 -45.09
C ASN A 840 -34.43 -7.02 -43.83
N LEU A 841 -34.03 -5.80 -43.44
CA LEU A 841 -33.13 -5.53 -42.33
C LEU A 841 -33.73 -5.89 -40.97
N ASP A 842 -35.01 -5.58 -40.73
CA ASP A 842 -35.65 -5.80 -39.42
C ASP A 842 -35.74 -7.30 -39.10
N SER A 843 -36.21 -8.11 -40.06
CA SER A 843 -36.23 -9.57 -39.97
C SER A 843 -34.82 -10.14 -39.83
N CYS A 844 -33.84 -9.61 -40.57
CA CYS A 844 -32.44 -10.01 -40.45
C CYS A 844 -31.91 -9.78 -39.03
N LEU A 845 -32.11 -8.59 -38.45
CA LEU A 845 -31.58 -8.26 -37.13
C LEU A 845 -32.28 -9.05 -36.01
N LYS A 846 -33.60 -9.22 -36.09
CA LYS A 846 -34.38 -10.02 -35.12
C LYS A 846 -33.95 -11.48 -35.12
N GLU A 847 -33.81 -12.10 -36.29
CA GLU A 847 -33.44 -13.51 -36.39
C GLU A 847 -31.96 -13.74 -36.06
N LEU A 848 -31.05 -12.85 -36.47
CA LEU A 848 -29.64 -12.95 -36.07
C LEU A 848 -29.46 -12.81 -34.56
N ARG A 849 -30.28 -11.96 -33.90
CA ARG A 849 -30.31 -11.87 -32.43
C ARG A 849 -30.77 -13.20 -31.82
N ARG A 850 -31.85 -13.80 -32.31
CA ARG A 850 -32.32 -15.12 -31.85
C ARG A 850 -31.25 -16.20 -32.02
N LEU A 851 -30.69 -16.30 -33.22
CA LEU A 851 -29.66 -17.28 -33.56
C LEU A 851 -28.33 -17.04 -32.84
N SER A 852 -28.06 -15.84 -32.32
CA SER A 852 -26.80 -15.56 -31.62
C SER A 852 -26.65 -16.34 -30.31
N VAL A 853 -27.77 -16.77 -29.70
CA VAL A 853 -27.80 -17.53 -28.45
C VAL A 853 -27.46 -19.00 -28.72
N ASP A 854 -28.15 -19.62 -29.67
CA ASP A 854 -28.05 -21.06 -29.92
C ASP A 854 -27.03 -21.43 -31.03
N HIS A 855 -26.77 -20.50 -31.96
CA HIS A 855 -26.06 -20.76 -33.22
C HIS A 855 -25.08 -19.62 -33.58
N GLY A 856 -24.33 -19.11 -32.60
CA GLY A 856 -23.44 -17.94 -32.77
C GLY A 856 -22.42 -18.03 -33.93
N ASN A 857 -21.96 -19.24 -34.29
CA ASN A 857 -21.05 -19.44 -35.42
C ASN A 857 -21.68 -19.10 -36.78
N ILE A 858 -22.96 -19.44 -36.97
CA ILE A 858 -23.71 -19.12 -38.20
C ILE A 858 -23.87 -17.61 -38.33
N VAL A 859 -24.22 -16.95 -37.22
CA VAL A 859 -24.35 -15.48 -37.15
C VAL A 859 -23.00 -14.81 -37.43
N LYS A 860 -21.91 -15.30 -36.84
CA LYS A 860 -20.55 -14.80 -37.09
C LYS A 860 -20.16 -14.92 -38.57
N MET A 861 -20.46 -16.05 -39.20
CA MET A 861 -20.20 -16.25 -40.62
C MET A 861 -21.00 -15.27 -41.49
N TYR A 862 -22.29 -15.09 -41.20
CA TYR A 862 -23.13 -14.08 -41.86
C TYR A 862 -22.54 -12.67 -41.72
N CYS A 863 -22.12 -12.29 -40.51
CA CYS A 863 -21.51 -10.99 -40.23
C CYS A 863 -20.24 -10.72 -41.05
N ILE A 864 -19.39 -11.73 -41.19
CA ILE A 864 -18.16 -11.65 -41.99
C ILE A 864 -18.49 -11.55 -43.48
N THR A 865 -19.46 -12.33 -43.96
CA THR A 865 -19.90 -12.31 -45.37
C THR A 865 -20.43 -10.94 -45.79
N VAL A 866 -21.30 -10.33 -44.99
CA VAL A 866 -21.81 -8.98 -45.26
C VAL A 866 -20.68 -7.95 -45.29
N PHE A 867 -19.74 -8.03 -44.34
CA PHE A 867 -18.59 -7.12 -44.29
C PHE A 867 -17.67 -7.25 -45.51
N LEU A 868 -17.31 -8.48 -45.92
CA LEU A 868 -16.46 -8.70 -47.10
C LEU A 868 -17.18 -8.34 -48.40
N SER A 869 -18.48 -8.61 -48.49
CA SER A 869 -19.34 -8.16 -49.58
C SER A 869 -19.35 -6.64 -49.69
N TRP A 870 -19.50 -5.93 -48.57
CA TRP A 870 -19.40 -4.47 -48.51
C TRP A 870 -18.01 -3.94 -48.88
N LYS A 871 -16.94 -4.63 -48.45
CA LYS A 871 -15.56 -4.26 -48.80
C LYS A 871 -15.33 -4.37 -50.32
N ASN A 872 -15.71 -5.49 -50.94
CA ASN A 872 -15.61 -5.71 -52.38
C ASN A 872 -16.41 -4.64 -53.14
N ARG A 873 -17.65 -4.33 -52.69
CA ARG A 873 -18.44 -3.23 -53.24
C ARG A 873 -17.70 -1.89 -53.22
N ASN A 874 -17.02 -1.55 -52.13
CA ASN A 874 -16.30 -0.27 -52.05
C ASN A 874 -15.09 -0.24 -52.98
N GLU A 875 -14.44 -1.39 -53.20
CA GLU A 875 -13.36 -1.51 -54.19
C GLU A 875 -13.87 -1.26 -55.61
N VAL A 876 -15.01 -1.85 -55.97
CA VAL A 876 -15.70 -1.61 -57.26
C VAL A 876 -16.04 -0.14 -57.44
N LYS A 877 -16.67 0.48 -56.43
CA LYS A 877 -17.00 1.91 -56.44
C LYS A 877 -15.77 2.82 -56.65
N HIS A 878 -14.59 2.38 -56.23
CA HIS A 878 -13.34 3.11 -56.38
C HIS A 878 -12.50 2.65 -57.58
N GLY A 879 -13.14 2.04 -58.59
CA GLY A 879 -12.54 1.74 -59.89
C GLY A 879 -11.75 0.43 -59.95
N LYS A 880 -11.83 -0.44 -58.92
CA LYS A 880 -11.24 -1.78 -58.99
C LYS A 880 -12.21 -2.78 -59.61
N GLN A 881 -11.68 -3.86 -60.18
CA GLN A 881 -12.49 -4.96 -60.68
C GLN A 881 -13.16 -5.74 -59.52
N PRO A 882 -14.40 -6.23 -59.70
CA PRO A 882 -15.07 -7.03 -58.68
C PRO A 882 -14.33 -8.35 -58.46
N ILE A 883 -14.07 -8.68 -57.20
CA ILE A 883 -13.49 -9.98 -56.82
C ILE A 883 -14.55 -11.07 -57.03
N ASP A 884 -14.13 -12.22 -57.58
CA ASP A 884 -15.02 -13.37 -57.79
C ASP A 884 -15.72 -13.85 -56.50
N THR A 885 -16.94 -14.33 -56.66
CA THR A 885 -17.81 -14.83 -55.58
C THR A 885 -17.12 -15.94 -54.78
N SER A 886 -16.43 -16.86 -55.46
CA SER A 886 -15.73 -17.98 -54.81
C SER A 886 -14.55 -17.48 -53.97
N MET A 887 -13.84 -16.46 -54.46
CA MET A 887 -12.73 -15.84 -53.73
C MET A 887 -13.23 -15.06 -52.50
N VAL A 888 -14.37 -14.37 -52.60
CA VAL A 888 -15.01 -13.73 -51.43
C VAL A 888 -15.45 -14.77 -50.40
N ALA A 889 -16.09 -15.86 -50.82
CA ALA A 889 -16.48 -16.96 -49.93
C ALA A 889 -15.27 -17.64 -49.27
N SER A 890 -14.17 -17.86 -50.01
CA SER A 890 -12.91 -18.36 -49.46
C SER A 890 -12.33 -17.42 -48.39
N ASN A 891 -12.34 -16.11 -48.66
CA ASN A 891 -11.92 -15.11 -47.68
C ASN A 891 -12.81 -15.11 -46.42
N VAL A 892 -14.12 -15.35 -46.54
CA VAL A 892 -15.02 -15.54 -45.39
C VAL A 892 -14.53 -16.70 -44.53
N LEU A 893 -14.27 -17.86 -45.14
CA LEU A 893 -13.77 -19.04 -44.43
C LEU A 893 -12.40 -18.81 -43.79
N SER A 894 -11.50 -18.09 -44.47
CA SER A 894 -10.17 -17.77 -43.93
C SER A 894 -10.26 -16.90 -42.67
N LEU A 895 -11.14 -15.89 -42.67
CA LEU A 895 -11.36 -15.04 -41.49
C LEU A 895 -12.12 -15.81 -40.42
N PHE A 896 -13.06 -16.68 -40.80
CA PHE A 896 -13.79 -17.54 -39.88
C PHE A 896 -12.88 -18.53 -39.13
N LYS A 897 -11.86 -19.11 -39.80
CA LYS A 897 -10.93 -20.11 -39.26
C LYS A 897 -10.04 -19.62 -38.10
N ILE A 898 -9.90 -18.32 -37.88
CA ILE A 898 -9.07 -17.79 -36.78
C ILE A 898 -10.00 -17.16 -35.73
N ASN A 899 -10.54 -18.02 -34.86
CA ASN A 899 -10.94 -17.80 -33.46
C ASN A 899 -11.94 -18.91 -33.07
N ASN A 900 -11.42 -19.97 -32.45
CA ASN A 900 -12.11 -21.04 -31.72
C ASN A 900 -13.10 -21.93 -32.50
N THR A 901 -12.60 -22.70 -33.46
CA THR A 901 -13.18 -24.05 -33.74
C THR A 901 -12.06 -25.00 -34.19
N PRO A 902 -11.74 -26.05 -33.41
CA PRO A 902 -10.89 -27.14 -33.86
C PRO A 902 -11.74 -28.08 -34.72
N ILE A 903 -11.92 -27.74 -35.99
CA ILE A 903 -12.55 -28.66 -36.97
C ILE A 903 -11.55 -29.14 -38.03
N LEU A 904 -10.28 -28.71 -37.94
CA LEU A 904 -9.20 -29.22 -38.79
C LEU A 904 -7.94 -29.70 -38.04
N ASP A 905 -7.88 -29.64 -36.71
CA ASP A 905 -6.73 -30.13 -35.91
C ASP A 905 -6.92 -31.56 -35.40
N CYS A 906 -7.99 -32.26 -35.80
CA CYS A 906 -8.17 -33.67 -35.47
C CYS A 906 -7.40 -34.53 -36.46
N TRP A 907 -6.07 -34.48 -36.40
CA TRP A 907 -5.16 -35.60 -36.66
C TRP A 907 -3.82 -35.28 -35.97
N GLY A 908 -3.68 -35.81 -34.74
CA GLY A 908 -2.43 -35.82 -34.00
C GLY A 908 -2.47 -35.03 -32.70
N ALA A 909 -2.59 -35.78 -31.60
CA ALA A 909 -2.20 -35.38 -30.24
C ALA A 909 -2.95 -34.20 -29.60
N ASN A 910 -4.15 -34.43 -29.04
CA ASN A 910 -4.70 -33.64 -27.93
C ASN A 910 -5.88 -34.34 -27.21
N LEU A 911 -5.60 -35.44 -26.49
CA LEU A 911 -6.59 -36.04 -25.57
C LEU A 911 -6.65 -35.36 -24.18
N LEU A 912 -6.01 -34.18 -24.03
CA LEU A 912 -5.92 -33.46 -22.75
C LEU A 912 -6.46 -32.01 -22.80
N ARG A 913 -7.13 -31.59 -23.89
CA ARG A 913 -7.69 -30.23 -24.03
C ARG A 913 -9.21 -30.14 -24.11
N GLU A 914 -9.92 -31.26 -24.21
CA GLU A 914 -11.39 -31.28 -24.30
C GLU A 914 -12.10 -31.10 -22.95
N SER A 915 -11.37 -31.10 -21.82
CA SER A 915 -11.95 -31.06 -20.47
C SER A 915 -12.27 -29.65 -19.90
N LEU A 916 -12.29 -28.59 -20.72
CA LEU A 916 -12.46 -27.20 -20.24
C LEU A 916 -13.87 -26.62 -20.39
N ASN A 917 -14.79 -27.32 -21.08
CA ASN A 917 -16.11 -26.77 -21.44
C ASN A 917 -17.32 -27.54 -20.86
N SER A 918 -17.10 -28.58 -20.05
CA SER A 918 -18.17 -29.37 -19.43
C SER A 918 -17.94 -29.54 -17.94
N TRP A 919 -19.03 -29.51 -17.15
CA TRP A 919 -18.96 -29.81 -15.72
C TRP A 919 -18.48 -31.25 -15.50
N HIS A 920 -17.73 -31.49 -14.43
CA HIS A 920 -17.25 -32.83 -14.07
C HIS A 920 -17.48 -33.12 -12.57
N PRO A 921 -17.74 -34.38 -12.20
CA PRO A 921 -17.91 -34.76 -10.81
C PRO A 921 -16.60 -34.63 -10.02
N PRO A 922 -16.68 -34.44 -8.69
CA PRO A 922 -15.53 -34.46 -7.78
C PRO A 922 -14.99 -35.88 -7.57
N SER A 923 -13.82 -36.01 -6.92
CA SER A 923 -13.24 -37.30 -6.55
C SER A 923 -14.08 -38.06 -5.50
N LEU A 924 -13.87 -39.38 -5.37
CA LEU A 924 -14.53 -40.21 -4.35
C LEU A 924 -14.38 -39.60 -2.93
N ASP A 925 -15.49 -39.60 -2.18
CA ASP A 925 -15.66 -38.97 -0.85
C ASP A 925 -15.52 -37.44 -0.84
N TRP A 926 -15.72 -36.76 -1.96
CA TRP A 926 -15.84 -35.30 -2.03
C TRP A 926 -17.23 -34.87 -2.48
N ILE A 927 -17.68 -33.74 -1.95
CA ILE A 927 -18.91 -33.07 -2.40
C ILE A 927 -18.53 -31.85 -3.21
N LYS A 928 -19.24 -31.62 -4.32
CA LYS A 928 -19.09 -30.41 -5.13
C LYS A 928 -20.38 -29.61 -5.10
N VAL A 929 -20.24 -28.31 -4.88
CA VAL A 929 -21.34 -27.35 -4.79
C VAL A 929 -21.13 -26.26 -5.82
N ASN A 930 -22.12 -26.08 -6.69
CA ASN A 930 -22.17 -24.96 -7.62
C ASN A 930 -23.16 -23.93 -7.08
N VAL A 931 -22.76 -22.66 -7.01
CA VAL A 931 -23.60 -21.55 -6.55
C VAL A 931 -23.72 -20.48 -7.62
N ASP A 932 -24.84 -19.76 -7.61
CA ASP A 932 -25.08 -18.63 -8.51
C ASP A 932 -26.10 -17.64 -7.88
N ALA A 933 -26.21 -16.45 -8.47
CA ALA A 933 -27.20 -15.46 -8.12
C ALA A 933 -27.79 -14.74 -9.34
N SER A 934 -29.09 -14.48 -9.28
CA SER A 934 -29.85 -13.73 -10.26
C SER A 934 -30.39 -12.44 -9.64
N LEU A 935 -30.30 -11.32 -10.37
CA LEU A 935 -30.72 -10.00 -9.91
C LEU A 935 -31.56 -9.31 -10.99
N LEU A 936 -32.81 -8.99 -10.66
CA LEU A 936 -33.70 -8.20 -11.50
C LEU A 936 -33.51 -6.70 -11.29
N ARG A 937 -33.96 -5.90 -12.26
CA ARG A 937 -33.94 -4.42 -12.18
C ARG A 937 -34.80 -3.86 -11.05
N THR A 938 -35.76 -4.64 -10.56
CA THR A 938 -36.63 -4.30 -9.42
C THR A 938 -35.93 -4.47 -8.06
N ASN A 939 -34.64 -4.84 -8.04
CA ASN A 939 -33.89 -5.29 -6.87
C ASN A 939 -34.39 -6.62 -6.26
N LEU A 940 -35.35 -7.30 -6.90
CA LEU A 940 -35.69 -8.69 -6.55
C LEU A 940 -34.55 -9.59 -7.02
N ALA A 941 -34.08 -10.44 -6.12
CA ALA A 941 -32.93 -11.29 -6.33
C ALA A 941 -33.23 -12.73 -5.88
N GLY A 942 -32.61 -13.68 -6.57
CA GLY A 942 -32.62 -15.09 -6.22
C GLY A 942 -31.18 -15.58 -6.07
N ILE A 943 -30.87 -16.23 -4.97
CA ILE A 943 -29.63 -17.00 -4.82
C ILE A 943 -29.96 -18.48 -4.96
N GLY A 944 -29.06 -19.26 -5.54
CA GLY A 944 -29.27 -20.69 -5.73
C GLY A 944 -27.98 -21.49 -5.66
N GLY A 945 -28.13 -22.78 -5.35
CA GLY A 945 -27.00 -23.69 -5.35
C GLY A 945 -27.41 -25.15 -5.45
N VAL A 946 -26.47 -25.98 -5.90
CA VAL A 946 -26.68 -27.42 -6.13
C VAL A 946 -25.50 -28.23 -5.61
N PHE A 947 -25.79 -29.23 -4.78
CA PHE A 947 -24.85 -30.18 -4.19
C PHE A 947 -24.85 -31.48 -4.98
N ARG A 948 -23.66 -31.97 -5.36
CA ARG A 948 -23.46 -33.18 -6.15
C ARG A 948 -22.36 -34.08 -5.61
N ASP A 949 -22.56 -35.39 -5.72
CA ASP A 949 -21.60 -36.42 -5.29
C ASP A 949 -20.54 -36.74 -6.35
N HIS A 950 -19.62 -37.66 -6.04
CA HIS A 950 -18.55 -38.12 -6.93
C HIS A 950 -19.02 -38.85 -8.21
N LYS A 951 -20.31 -39.20 -8.32
CA LYS A 951 -20.93 -39.76 -9.54
C LYS A 951 -21.70 -38.70 -10.32
N GLY A 952 -21.74 -37.46 -9.83
CA GLY A 952 -22.51 -36.37 -10.41
C GLY A 952 -23.98 -36.36 -9.99
N ARG A 953 -24.41 -37.27 -9.11
CA ARG A 953 -25.81 -37.38 -8.68
C ARG A 953 -26.18 -36.19 -7.81
N LEU A 954 -27.43 -35.73 -7.98
CA LEU A 954 -28.00 -34.67 -7.16
C LEU A 954 -28.14 -35.15 -5.72
N ILE A 955 -27.48 -34.44 -4.80
CA ILE A 955 -27.69 -34.61 -3.36
C ILE A 955 -28.83 -33.68 -2.94
N MET A 956 -28.73 -32.42 -3.33
CA MET A 956 -29.68 -31.37 -2.93
C MET A 956 -29.56 -30.14 -3.84
N ALA A 957 -30.65 -29.39 -4.02
CA ALA A 957 -30.67 -28.09 -4.67
C ALA A 957 -31.52 -27.11 -3.87
N PHE A 958 -31.10 -25.85 -3.80
CA PHE A 958 -31.83 -24.81 -3.06
C PHE A 958 -31.94 -23.52 -3.88
N GLY A 959 -32.96 -22.73 -3.52
CA GLY A 959 -33.18 -21.39 -4.04
C GLY A 959 -33.84 -20.51 -3.00
N ARG A 960 -33.35 -19.28 -2.85
CA ARG A 960 -33.89 -18.29 -1.91
C ARG A 960 -34.03 -16.91 -2.55
N ASN A 961 -35.20 -16.32 -2.40
CA ASN A 961 -35.55 -14.97 -2.79
C ASN A 961 -35.13 -13.96 -1.72
N MET A 962 -34.73 -12.77 -2.18
CA MET A 962 -34.42 -11.64 -1.32
C MET A 962 -34.41 -10.34 -2.13
N PHE A 963 -34.25 -9.20 -1.45
CA PHE A 963 -34.01 -7.93 -2.10
C PHE A 963 -32.55 -7.53 -1.96
N HIS A 964 -31.92 -7.20 -3.08
CA HIS A 964 -30.51 -6.81 -3.11
C HIS A 964 -30.22 -5.93 -4.34
N TRP A 965 -29.10 -5.21 -4.34
CA TRP A 965 -28.72 -4.30 -5.43
C TRP A 965 -27.33 -4.57 -6.05
N ASP A 966 -26.50 -5.35 -5.36
CA ASP A 966 -25.17 -5.77 -5.84
C ASP A 966 -25.14 -7.28 -6.08
N VAL A 967 -24.98 -7.67 -7.36
CA VAL A 967 -24.87 -9.07 -7.79
C VAL A 967 -23.63 -9.76 -7.19
N ALA A 968 -22.54 -9.04 -6.99
CA ALA A 968 -21.32 -9.62 -6.45
C ALA A 968 -21.49 -9.95 -4.95
N GLN A 969 -22.24 -9.12 -4.21
CA GLN A 969 -22.62 -9.43 -2.83
C GLN A 969 -23.65 -10.56 -2.78
N LEU A 970 -24.60 -10.64 -3.72
CA LEU A 970 -25.53 -11.76 -3.80
C LEU A 970 -24.83 -13.10 -4.04
N GLU A 971 -23.84 -13.15 -4.92
CA GLU A 971 -23.06 -14.36 -5.12
C GLU A 971 -22.23 -14.75 -3.91
N MET A 972 -21.75 -13.76 -3.15
CA MET A 972 -21.15 -14.03 -1.84
C MET A 972 -22.19 -14.57 -0.85
N GLU A 973 -23.40 -14.02 -0.85
CA GLU A 973 -24.51 -14.49 -0.02
C GLU A 973 -24.94 -15.91 -0.40
N ALA A 974 -24.87 -16.29 -1.67
CA ALA A 974 -25.09 -17.66 -2.15
C ALA A 974 -24.06 -18.66 -1.60
N VAL A 975 -22.82 -18.22 -1.34
CA VAL A 975 -21.82 -19.04 -0.64
C VAL A 975 -22.10 -19.09 0.86
N VAL A 976 -22.46 -17.96 1.46
CA VAL A 976 -22.75 -17.87 2.91
C VAL A 976 -23.98 -18.70 3.28
N SER A 977 -25.00 -18.71 2.42
CA SER A 977 -26.24 -19.46 2.66
C SER A 977 -26.03 -20.97 2.72
N LEU A 978 -24.92 -21.51 2.19
CA LEU A 978 -24.58 -22.93 2.30
C LEU A 978 -24.58 -23.42 3.75
N GLN A 979 -24.32 -22.55 4.73
CA GLN A 979 -24.40 -22.88 6.16
C GLN A 979 -25.77 -23.41 6.59
N GLU A 980 -26.86 -22.96 5.95
CA GLU A 980 -28.24 -23.34 6.27
C GLU A 980 -28.60 -24.74 5.71
N TYR A 981 -27.75 -25.25 4.82
CA TYR A 981 -28.05 -26.38 3.94
C TYR A 981 -27.11 -27.58 4.16
N ILE A 982 -25.96 -27.36 4.79
CA ILE A 982 -25.00 -28.42 5.12
C ILE A 982 -25.55 -29.32 6.23
N GLN A 983 -25.48 -30.63 6.02
CA GLN A 983 -25.90 -31.66 6.97
C GLN A 983 -24.68 -32.29 7.67
N ASP A 984 -24.86 -32.83 8.87
CA ASP A 984 -23.77 -33.38 9.69
C ASP A 984 -22.95 -34.46 8.94
N TRP A 985 -23.60 -35.36 8.21
CA TRP A 985 -22.92 -36.42 7.43
C TRP A 985 -22.03 -35.86 6.30
N MET A 986 -22.30 -34.65 5.79
CA MET A 986 -21.47 -34.02 4.76
C MET A 986 -20.09 -33.63 5.30
N LEU A 987 -19.98 -33.37 6.61
CA LEU A 987 -18.73 -33.02 7.28
C LEU A 987 -17.76 -34.21 7.37
N GLU A 988 -18.29 -35.44 7.27
CA GLU A 988 -17.49 -36.69 7.28
C GLU A 988 -16.75 -36.92 5.95
N CYS A 989 -17.09 -36.18 4.88
CA CYS A 989 -16.43 -36.27 3.59
C CYS A 989 -14.96 -35.78 3.64
N LYS A 990 -14.14 -36.23 2.69
CA LYS A 990 -12.72 -35.81 2.55
C LYS A 990 -12.57 -34.32 2.24
N GLY A 991 -13.59 -33.70 1.64
CA GLY A 991 -13.63 -32.26 1.44
C GLY A 991 -14.81 -31.76 0.59
N LEU A 992 -14.91 -30.44 0.52
CA LEU A 992 -15.93 -29.69 -0.19
C LEU A 992 -15.30 -28.84 -1.30
N ILE A 993 -15.83 -28.93 -2.52
CA ILE A 993 -15.48 -28.04 -3.63
C ILE A 993 -16.63 -27.06 -3.82
N ILE A 994 -16.37 -25.76 -3.73
CA ILE A 994 -17.35 -24.70 -4.01
C ILE A 994 -16.94 -24.01 -5.31
N GLU A 995 -17.85 -24.05 -6.28
CA GLU A 995 -17.69 -23.50 -7.62
C GLU A 995 -18.70 -22.39 -7.89
N GLY A 996 -18.25 -21.31 -8.54
CA GLY A 996 -19.08 -20.23 -9.03
C GLY A 996 -18.46 -19.62 -10.29
N ASP A 997 -19.25 -18.90 -11.09
CA ASP A 997 -18.82 -18.31 -12.35
C ASP A 997 -18.32 -16.86 -12.21
N ASN A 998 -18.44 -16.25 -11.04
CA ASN A 998 -17.85 -14.95 -10.75
C ASN A 998 -16.43 -15.04 -10.19
N LEU A 999 -15.48 -14.85 -11.10
CA LEU A 999 -14.05 -14.86 -10.80
C LEU A 999 -13.65 -13.89 -9.67
N ASN A 1000 -14.33 -12.75 -9.55
CA ASN A 1000 -13.96 -11.74 -8.55
C ASN A 1000 -14.31 -12.22 -7.14
N ILE A 1001 -15.48 -12.83 -6.96
CA ILE A 1001 -15.92 -13.39 -5.67
C ILE A 1001 -15.07 -14.59 -5.28
N ILE A 1002 -14.83 -15.52 -6.21
CA ILE A 1002 -13.95 -16.67 -5.96
C ILE A 1002 -12.54 -16.22 -5.57
N LYS A 1003 -11.93 -15.27 -6.31
CA LYS A 1003 -10.61 -14.72 -5.95
C LYS A 1003 -10.62 -13.97 -4.63
N PHE A 1004 -11.69 -13.23 -4.34
CA PHE A 1004 -11.84 -12.52 -3.08
C PHE A 1004 -11.85 -13.50 -1.90
N ILE A 1005 -12.67 -14.55 -1.96
CA ILE A 1005 -12.76 -15.59 -0.93
C ILE A 1005 -11.44 -16.36 -0.83
N GLN A 1006 -10.82 -16.77 -1.94
CA GLN A 1006 -9.51 -17.43 -1.95
C GLN A 1006 -8.42 -16.54 -1.31
N SER A 1007 -8.36 -15.26 -1.67
CA SER A 1007 -7.43 -14.29 -1.06
C SER A 1007 -7.73 -14.11 0.43
N TYR A 1008 -9.00 -14.09 0.82
CA TYR A 1008 -9.43 -13.98 2.20
C TYR A 1008 -8.95 -15.18 3.03
N LEU A 1009 -9.21 -16.40 2.55
CA LEU A 1009 -8.82 -17.65 3.19
C LEU A 1009 -7.30 -17.87 3.21
N ASN A 1010 -6.59 -17.45 2.16
CA ASN A 1010 -5.13 -17.55 2.06
C ASN A 1010 -4.40 -16.56 2.97
N LYS A 1011 -4.98 -15.38 3.23
CA LYS A 1011 -4.50 -14.49 4.27
C LYS A 1011 -4.81 -15.14 5.62
N LYS A 1012 -3.82 -15.79 6.24
CA LYS A 1012 -3.92 -16.35 7.62
C LYS A 1012 -4.05 -15.26 8.73
N LYS A 1013 -4.83 -14.22 8.46
CA LYS A 1013 -5.31 -13.15 9.34
C LYS A 1013 -6.80 -13.00 9.06
N TRP A 1014 -7.61 -13.79 9.78
CA TRP A 1014 -9.04 -13.55 10.00
C TRP A 1014 -9.17 -12.31 10.87
N CYS A 1015 -8.89 -11.14 10.28
CA CYS A 1015 -9.10 -9.87 10.95
C CYS A 1015 -8.97 -8.70 9.99
N SER A 1016 -10.13 -8.35 9.47
CA SER A 1016 -10.53 -6.95 9.25
C SER A 1016 -12.04 -6.86 9.04
N ASP A 1017 -12.71 -7.96 8.64
CA ASP A 1017 -14.15 -7.97 8.38
C ASP A 1017 -14.88 -9.02 9.23
N LYS A 1018 -15.31 -8.62 10.43
CA LYS A 1018 -16.01 -9.50 11.40
C LYS A 1018 -17.24 -10.20 10.81
N TRP A 1019 -17.83 -9.63 9.75
CA TRP A 1019 -19.00 -10.18 9.08
C TRP A 1019 -18.65 -11.46 8.29
N LEU A 1020 -17.60 -11.43 7.45
CA LEU A 1020 -17.17 -12.60 6.69
C LEU A 1020 -16.61 -13.71 7.58
N ASP A 1021 -15.93 -13.34 8.67
CA ASP A 1021 -15.43 -14.30 9.67
C ASP A 1021 -16.57 -15.08 10.35
N ASN A 1022 -17.72 -14.47 10.59
CA ASN A 1022 -18.87 -15.16 11.18
C ASN A 1022 -19.61 -16.01 10.14
N ASN A 1023 -19.74 -15.50 8.91
CA ASN A 1023 -20.57 -16.10 7.86
C ASN A 1023 -19.89 -17.24 7.09
N LEU A 1024 -18.56 -17.34 7.12
CA LEU A 1024 -17.81 -18.44 6.48
C LEU A 1024 -17.19 -19.40 7.50
N PHE A 1025 -17.57 -19.32 8.77
CA PHE A 1025 -16.97 -20.12 9.85
C PHE A 1025 -17.24 -21.62 9.67
N PHE A 1026 -18.45 -21.99 9.25
CA PHE A 1026 -18.90 -23.38 9.03
C PHE A 1026 -17.98 -24.16 8.07
N LEU A 1027 -17.29 -23.49 7.16
CA LEU A 1027 -16.36 -24.12 6.22
C LEU A 1027 -15.12 -24.72 6.91
N LYS A 1028 -14.85 -24.35 8.17
CA LYS A 1028 -13.75 -24.94 8.95
C LYS A 1028 -14.06 -26.33 9.47
N ASP A 1029 -15.34 -26.70 9.51
CA ASP A 1029 -15.77 -27.99 10.02
C ASP A 1029 -15.50 -29.11 8.98
N PHE A 1030 -15.25 -28.74 7.72
CA PHE A 1030 -14.77 -29.66 6.69
C PHE A 1030 -13.25 -29.89 6.75
N ASN A 1031 -12.82 -31.12 6.47
CA ASN A 1031 -11.42 -31.50 6.37
C ASN A 1031 -10.61 -30.65 5.37
N LYS A 1032 -11.20 -30.37 4.20
CA LYS A 1032 -10.64 -29.52 3.15
C LYS A 1032 -11.77 -28.79 2.42
N VAL A 1033 -11.55 -27.52 2.10
CA VAL A 1033 -12.45 -26.72 1.25
C VAL A 1033 -11.64 -26.12 0.10
N ILE A 1034 -12.14 -26.28 -1.12
CA ILE A 1034 -11.55 -25.74 -2.34
C ILE A 1034 -12.55 -24.81 -2.99
N PHE A 1035 -12.13 -23.57 -3.24
CA PHE A 1035 -12.89 -22.62 -4.05
C PHE A 1035 -12.35 -22.63 -5.48
N HIS A 1036 -13.22 -22.77 -6.46
CA HIS A 1036 -12.82 -22.83 -7.87
C HIS A 1036 -13.74 -21.98 -8.75
N HIS A 1037 -13.16 -21.29 -9.72
CA HIS A 1037 -13.92 -20.51 -10.69
C HIS A 1037 -14.18 -21.38 -11.92
N VAL A 1038 -15.42 -21.43 -12.37
CA VAL A 1038 -15.84 -22.19 -13.55
C VAL A 1038 -16.40 -21.28 -14.63
N HIS A 1039 -16.37 -21.71 -15.89
CA HIS A 1039 -17.07 -21.00 -16.96
C HIS A 1039 -18.58 -21.10 -16.72
N ARG A 1040 -19.35 -20.08 -17.12
CA ARG A 1040 -20.82 -20.07 -16.97
C ARG A 1040 -21.49 -21.29 -17.59
N ASP A 1041 -20.90 -21.86 -18.65
CA ASP A 1041 -21.39 -23.09 -19.26
C ASP A 1041 -21.38 -24.32 -18.33
N CYS A 1042 -20.52 -24.32 -17.32
CA CYS A 1042 -20.40 -25.37 -16.31
C CYS A 1042 -21.20 -25.06 -15.03
N ASN A 1043 -21.92 -23.93 -14.98
CA ASN A 1043 -22.68 -23.46 -13.81
C ASN A 1043 -24.20 -23.35 -14.09
N LYS A 1044 -24.68 -23.88 -15.23
CA LYS A 1044 -26.07 -23.68 -15.72
C LYS A 1044 -27.14 -24.16 -14.74
N VAL A 1045 -26.87 -25.23 -14.00
CA VAL A 1045 -27.79 -25.78 -13.00
C VAL A 1045 -27.97 -24.79 -11.83
N ALA A 1046 -26.89 -24.17 -11.36
CA ALA A 1046 -26.95 -23.16 -10.30
C ALA A 1046 -27.63 -21.86 -10.77
N ASP A 1047 -27.36 -21.40 -12.00
CA ASP A 1047 -28.06 -20.27 -12.65
C ASP A 1047 -29.58 -20.51 -12.73
N CYS A 1048 -29.97 -21.74 -13.08
CA CYS A 1048 -31.37 -22.16 -13.09
C CYS A 1048 -31.98 -22.11 -11.69
N CYS A 1049 -31.29 -22.62 -10.66
CA CYS A 1049 -31.76 -22.54 -9.27
C CYS A 1049 -31.94 -21.08 -8.81
N ALA A 1050 -30.97 -20.21 -9.10
CA ALA A 1050 -31.03 -18.80 -8.74
C ALA A 1050 -32.17 -18.07 -9.48
N THR A 1051 -32.45 -18.45 -10.73
CA THR A 1051 -33.56 -17.89 -11.52
C THR A 1051 -34.92 -18.37 -11.01
N LEU A 1052 -35.07 -19.66 -10.71
CA LEU A 1052 -36.31 -20.20 -10.13
C LEU A 1052 -36.61 -19.59 -8.75
N ALA A 1053 -35.56 -19.26 -8.00
CA ALA A 1053 -35.70 -18.61 -6.70
C ALA A 1053 -36.33 -17.21 -6.78
N LEU A 1054 -36.39 -16.58 -7.94
CA LEU A 1054 -37.06 -15.28 -8.10
C LEU A 1054 -38.57 -15.38 -7.82
N GLU A 1055 -39.18 -16.54 -8.06
CA GLU A 1055 -40.61 -16.76 -7.87
C GLU A 1055 -40.93 -17.20 -6.44
N ASN A 1056 -40.21 -18.19 -5.90
CA ASN A 1056 -40.42 -18.72 -4.55
C ASN A 1056 -39.16 -19.36 -3.97
N ASN A 1057 -39.09 -19.45 -2.64
CA ASN A 1057 -38.06 -20.19 -1.92
C ASN A 1057 -38.30 -21.71 -2.06
N PHE A 1058 -37.25 -22.48 -2.27
CA PHE A 1058 -37.32 -23.94 -2.35
C PHE A 1058 -36.06 -24.63 -1.85
N CYS A 1059 -36.21 -25.89 -1.46
CA CYS A 1059 -35.13 -26.82 -1.17
C CYS A 1059 -35.58 -28.22 -1.58
N PHE A 1060 -34.84 -28.87 -2.48
CA PHE A 1060 -35.07 -30.23 -2.96
C PHE A 1060 -33.92 -31.11 -2.51
N ASP A 1061 -34.21 -32.29 -1.96
CA ASP A 1061 -33.24 -33.31 -1.58
C ASP A 1061 -33.43 -34.59 -2.41
N SER A 1062 -32.55 -35.57 -2.23
CA SER A 1062 -32.62 -36.86 -2.93
C SER A 1062 -33.91 -37.65 -2.65
N SER A 1063 -34.66 -37.32 -1.60
CA SER A 1063 -35.93 -37.97 -1.23
C SER A 1063 -37.17 -37.32 -1.87
N SER A 1064 -37.02 -36.09 -2.36
CA SER A 1064 -38.10 -35.26 -2.94
C SER A 1064 -37.98 -35.10 -4.47
N PHE A 1065 -37.42 -36.12 -5.13
CA PHE A 1065 -37.15 -36.14 -6.58
C PHE A 1065 -38.39 -35.90 -7.46
N ILE A 1066 -39.59 -36.23 -6.96
CA ILE A 1066 -40.88 -36.08 -7.68
C ILE A 1066 -41.27 -34.61 -7.85
N ASN A 1067 -40.74 -33.70 -7.02
CA ASN A 1067 -41.12 -32.29 -7.00
C ASN A 1067 -40.12 -31.36 -7.71
N ILE A 1068 -39.11 -31.91 -8.41
CA ILE A 1068 -38.10 -31.11 -9.11
C ILE A 1068 -38.71 -30.47 -10.37
N PRO A 1069 -38.60 -29.15 -10.57
CA PRO A 1069 -39.05 -28.49 -11.79
C PRO A 1069 -38.44 -29.12 -13.06
N SER A 1070 -39.26 -29.28 -14.10
CA SER A 1070 -38.87 -29.94 -15.35
C SER A 1070 -37.67 -29.27 -16.03
N SER A 1071 -37.54 -27.95 -15.92
CA SER A 1071 -36.40 -27.16 -16.39
C SER A 1071 -35.09 -27.59 -15.72
N LEU A 1072 -35.09 -27.70 -14.38
CA LEU A 1072 -33.93 -28.13 -13.59
C LEU A 1072 -33.56 -29.59 -13.87
N PHE A 1073 -34.56 -30.48 -13.92
CA PHE A 1073 -34.36 -31.89 -14.24
C PHE A 1073 -33.73 -32.10 -15.63
N SER A 1074 -34.16 -31.32 -16.63
CA SER A 1074 -33.62 -31.41 -18.00
C SER A 1074 -32.14 -31.01 -18.09
N LEU A 1075 -31.70 -30.05 -17.26
CA LEU A 1075 -30.30 -29.62 -17.20
C LEU A 1075 -29.44 -30.65 -16.47
N LEU A 1076 -29.93 -31.20 -15.36
CA LEU A 1076 -29.25 -32.28 -14.63
C LEU A 1076 -29.02 -33.51 -15.53
N LYS A 1077 -30.01 -33.87 -16.36
CA LYS A 1077 -29.89 -34.98 -17.33
C LYS A 1077 -28.89 -34.70 -18.47
N LYS A 1078 -28.62 -33.44 -18.80
CA LYS A 1078 -27.62 -33.05 -19.82
C LYS A 1078 -26.19 -33.07 -19.27
N GLU A 1079 -26.00 -32.78 -17.98
CA GLU A 1079 -24.69 -32.76 -17.32
C GLU A 1079 -24.29 -34.11 -16.69
N CYS A 1080 -25.23 -35.06 -16.54
CA CYS A 1080 -25.01 -36.39 -15.98
C CYS A 1080 -25.21 -37.49 -17.03
N ASP A 1081 -24.50 -38.61 -16.89
CA ASP A 1081 -24.70 -39.79 -17.73
C ASP A 1081 -26.17 -40.28 -17.60
N PRO A 1082 -26.91 -40.47 -18.70
CA PRO A 1082 -28.34 -40.83 -18.66
C PRO A 1082 -28.68 -42.09 -17.86
N PHE A 1083 -27.70 -42.94 -17.56
CA PHE A 1083 -27.86 -44.15 -16.75
C PHE A 1083 -27.79 -43.94 -15.22
N LEU A 1084 -27.41 -42.75 -14.73
CA LEU A 1084 -27.15 -42.51 -13.29
C LEU A 1084 -28.18 -41.61 -12.59
N VAL A 1085 -29.21 -41.13 -13.29
CA VAL A 1085 -30.23 -40.24 -12.71
C VAL A 1085 -31.34 -40.99 -11.95
N ILE A 1086 -31.37 -42.33 -11.99
CA ILE A 1086 -32.47 -43.16 -11.45
C ILE A 1086 -31.97 -44.27 -10.48
N SER A 1087 -30.74 -44.19 -9.95
CA SER A 1087 -30.21 -45.19 -8.99
C SER A 1087 -29.65 -44.63 -7.69
#